data_AF-A0A449AUD7-F1
#
_entry.id   AF-A0A449AUD7-F1
#
_cell.length_a   1.000
_cell.length_b   1.000
_cell.length_c   1.000
_cell.angle_alpha   90.00
_cell.angle_beta   90.00
_cell.angle_gamma   90.00
#
_symmetry.space_group_name_H-M   'P 1'
#
loop_
_entity.id
_entity.type
_entity.pdbx_description
1 polymer ?
#
loop_
_entity_poly.entity_id
_entity_poly.type
_entity_poly.pdbx_seq_one_letter_code
_entity_poly.pdbx_strand_id
1 'polypeptide(L)'
;MKRYLKKHFWYGFLIPAVSLTAVISTSCDNTNKKYSQWGLDASNPYQFKLGKLMFQLPSEKFNVYIPKIQAVDNEEKYVQIEKELKSEIKRHEMQNYKQEQIAQLQSLNNLNQSEIDEFQKEIVEAYSYSAIDKAIAKAEYLNKSKEVRYANMPEKRTYIDNLEVKPSDKDFKFWADPSFTKFIDMNKLSYLDMPNKVQMIAPFNNNHPKTSLMYQLTVYSFADGNNDGIGDFIGLKENLDYFEKLGVDALYLSPVFPASSYHGYDVIDYTDIAPELGGMEAFDQFLILAHQKGIRVILDVPFNHTSYEHPWFQEALKGNEKYQSYYNFYNVYSDTKLNAEQRDEPWLKSMYTHIDQKVPLASKAWTGYFWAGMPDLNLNNDLVKDEINAVHEFWAKKGIDGFRYDAFYHIFDNYNPNKHGENGSSTNKTTSAFVSWRKAANKGLEARTNSNITSSTDDFFMFGEWWGSVYDANKYFKFLNIKSLGSVIDGHNYKTKEYNTSTGELVKSVYLTPNEEKSVINNLNSYHAEWMPFLDNHDIERWINEVKWKITHSNVTNKPSVLTQDEIDAYNYALTSLLSRGGLPILYDGNELYMQGGPKSGEGNGDYNIRESFNWEDPSKVVYFFEKKSGDLISKRASFGNPSIEKMIADPNSGFNLVSKLAQIRQNYPAAREQKVEYITEPSLLFDNLTPDKEKMITVRDNQDGTYLVYFYGYKPTGNLDNLTLKNNYQIQKELINKNIVTNSNVFNNKTSGFIGVFVISTK
;
A
#
# COMPACT_ATOMS: atom_id res chain seq x y z
N MET A 1 50.21 -2.48 -45.67
CA MET A 1 50.24 -1.07 -45.19
C MET A 1 49.25 -0.12 -45.87
N LYS A 2 49.35 0.22 -47.18
CA LYS A 2 48.46 1.24 -47.81
C LYS A 2 46.93 0.98 -47.74
N ARG A 3 46.49 -0.26 -47.45
CA ARG A 3 45.07 -0.62 -47.22
C ARG A 3 44.66 -0.61 -45.72
N TYR A 4 45.61 -0.49 -44.80
CA TYR A 4 45.39 -0.44 -43.34
C TYR A 4 45.27 1.03 -42.85
N LEU A 5 46.05 1.93 -43.47
CA LEU A 5 46.10 3.37 -43.14
C LEU A 5 44.87 4.19 -43.61
N LYS A 6 43.79 3.54 -44.06
CA LYS A 6 42.56 4.21 -44.54
C LYS A 6 41.37 4.11 -43.58
N LYS A 7 41.52 3.46 -42.42
CA LYS A 7 40.42 3.21 -41.46
C LYS A 7 40.56 3.94 -40.11
N HIS A 8 41.70 4.57 -39.82
CA HIS A 8 42.01 5.07 -38.47
C HIS A 8 42.77 6.43 -38.45
N PHE A 9 42.33 7.45 -39.20
CA PHE A 9 42.70 8.83 -38.91
C PHE A 9 41.65 9.83 -39.43
N TRP A 10 41.20 10.72 -38.55
CA TRP A 10 40.56 12.00 -38.87
C TRP A 10 41.27 13.08 -38.03
N TYR A 11 41.90 14.05 -38.70
CA TYR A 11 42.43 15.36 -38.22
C TYR A 11 43.45 15.37 -37.04
N GLY A 12 44.60 16.08 -37.09
CA GLY A 12 45.19 16.88 -38.18
C GLY A 12 46.59 17.45 -37.84
N PHE A 13 47.22 18.14 -38.82
CA PHE A 13 48.46 18.96 -38.76
C PHE A 13 49.87 18.31 -38.68
N LEU A 14 50.40 17.92 -39.86
CA LEU A 14 51.54 18.56 -40.60
C LEU A 14 52.22 19.80 -39.93
N ILE A 15 53.54 20.11 -39.96
CA ILE A 15 54.79 19.72 -40.70
C ILE A 15 56.04 20.10 -39.78
N PRO A 16 57.33 20.20 -40.22
CA PRO A 16 58.28 19.28 -40.89
C PRO A 16 59.59 18.97 -40.09
N ALA A 17 60.31 17.91 -40.49
CA ALA A 17 61.80 17.74 -40.58
C ALA A 17 62.72 18.12 -39.37
N VAL A 18 63.93 17.54 -39.18
CA VAL A 18 65.12 17.59 -40.04
C VAL A 18 66.17 16.55 -39.57
N SER A 19 66.90 15.95 -40.53
CA SER A 19 68.19 15.19 -40.50
C SER A 19 68.70 14.51 -39.20
N LEU A 20 68.98 13.20 -39.18
CA LEU A 20 70.14 12.47 -39.76
C LEU A 20 71.46 12.59 -38.93
N THR A 21 72.02 11.43 -38.53
CA THR A 21 73.45 11.18 -38.11
C THR A 21 74.03 12.02 -36.95
N ALA A 22 74.70 11.45 -35.95
CA ALA A 22 75.96 10.71 -36.14
C ALA A 22 76.35 9.81 -34.94
N VAL A 23 77.35 8.96 -35.18
CA VAL A 23 78.04 8.08 -34.23
C VAL A 23 79.07 8.89 -33.42
N ILE A 24 79.37 8.50 -32.16
CA ILE A 24 80.73 8.33 -31.60
C ILE A 24 80.69 7.74 -30.17
N SER A 25 81.73 6.96 -29.87
CA SER A 25 82.01 6.21 -28.64
C SER A 25 82.86 7.00 -27.63
N THR A 26 83.04 6.43 -26.43
CA THR A 26 84.00 6.84 -25.38
C THR A 26 83.75 8.22 -24.73
N SER A 27 84.11 8.47 -23.47
CA SER A 27 84.80 7.67 -22.44
C SER A 27 84.04 7.72 -21.11
N CYS A 28 84.41 6.88 -20.14
CA CYS A 28 84.09 7.14 -18.74
C CYS A 28 84.91 8.35 -18.27
N ASP A 29 84.26 9.37 -17.67
CA ASP A 29 84.64 9.79 -16.31
C ASP A 29 83.63 10.72 -15.64
N ASN A 30 83.54 10.55 -14.32
CA ASN A 30 83.05 11.43 -13.25
C ASN A 30 81.85 12.42 -13.39
N THR A 31 80.95 12.29 -12.41
CA THR A 31 80.09 13.33 -11.78
C THR A 31 78.83 13.88 -12.50
N ASN A 32 77.66 13.38 -12.06
CA ASN A 32 76.37 14.04 -11.73
C ASN A 32 75.78 15.25 -12.51
N LYS A 33 76.43 15.86 -13.51
CA LYS A 33 75.91 17.05 -14.22
C LYS A 33 75.33 16.82 -15.60
N LYS A 34 75.38 15.59 -16.15
CA LYS A 34 74.76 15.25 -17.45
C LYS A 34 73.38 14.59 -17.37
N TYR A 35 73.03 13.95 -16.25
CA TYR A 35 71.74 13.22 -16.13
C TYR A 35 70.51 14.13 -16.08
N SER A 36 70.64 15.35 -15.52
CA SER A 36 69.53 16.32 -15.43
C SER A 36 69.06 16.85 -16.77
N GLN A 37 69.93 16.90 -17.79
CA GLN A 37 69.55 17.34 -19.15
C GLN A 37 68.71 16.30 -19.92
N TRP A 38 68.65 15.05 -19.45
CA TRP A 38 68.05 13.91 -20.17
C TRP A 38 66.88 13.27 -19.41
N GLY A 39 66.48 13.83 -18.25
CA GLY A 39 65.31 13.38 -17.49
C GLY A 39 65.42 11.98 -16.87
N LEU A 40 66.64 11.52 -16.57
CA LEU A 40 66.88 10.18 -16.02
C LEU A 40 66.96 10.20 -14.48
N ASP A 41 66.17 9.33 -13.85
CA ASP A 41 66.15 9.11 -12.40
C ASP A 41 66.94 7.84 -12.03
N ALA A 42 68.03 8.04 -11.29
CA ALA A 42 68.93 6.96 -10.86
C ALA A 42 68.33 5.98 -9.83
N SER A 43 67.14 6.27 -9.29
CA SER A 43 66.44 5.39 -8.34
C SER A 43 65.55 4.33 -9.01
N ASN A 44 65.30 4.43 -10.33
CA ASN A 44 64.39 3.52 -11.04
C ASN A 44 65.11 2.23 -11.52
N PRO A 45 64.81 1.04 -10.97
CA PRO A 45 65.52 -0.21 -11.27
C PRO A 45 65.32 -0.73 -12.70
N TYR A 46 64.31 -0.23 -13.43
CA TYR A 46 64.02 -0.67 -14.80
C TYR A 46 64.90 0.00 -15.85
N GLN A 47 65.63 1.07 -15.52
CA GLN A 47 66.50 1.78 -16.48
C GLN A 47 67.78 0.99 -16.88
N PHE A 48 68.17 -0.03 -16.11
CA PHE A 48 69.52 -0.63 -16.22
C PHE A 48 69.58 -2.03 -16.85
N LYS A 49 68.47 -2.69 -17.19
CA LYS A 49 68.49 -4.13 -17.53
C LYS A 49 68.45 -4.50 -19.03
N LEU A 50 68.12 -3.55 -19.92
CA LEU A 50 68.15 -3.73 -21.38
C LEU A 50 68.67 -2.43 -22.03
N GLY A 51 69.72 -2.54 -22.85
CA GLY A 51 70.54 -1.39 -23.26
C GLY A 51 69.79 -0.28 -24.00
N LYS A 52 69.89 0.95 -23.48
CA LYS A 52 69.45 2.23 -24.09
C LYS A 52 67.95 2.34 -24.42
N LEU A 53 67.14 2.45 -23.37
CA LEU A 53 65.81 3.07 -23.45
C LEU A 53 65.91 4.59 -23.23
N MET A 54 65.28 5.38 -24.10
CA MET A 54 65.04 6.81 -23.92
C MET A 54 63.56 7.04 -23.66
N PHE A 55 63.22 7.76 -22.60
CA PHE A 55 61.84 8.11 -22.27
C PHE A 55 61.44 9.42 -22.96
N GLN A 56 60.16 9.54 -23.33
CA GLN A 56 59.55 10.83 -23.66
C GLN A 56 58.55 11.16 -22.54
N LEU A 57 58.60 12.39 -22.01
CA LEU A 57 57.74 12.82 -20.90
C LEU A 57 56.25 12.70 -21.30
N PRO A 58 55.38 12.15 -20.43
CA PRO A 58 53.94 12.14 -20.66
C PRO A 58 53.35 13.54 -20.44
N SER A 59 52.18 13.80 -21.04
CA SER A 59 51.39 15.00 -20.71
C SER A 59 50.67 14.80 -19.37
N GLU A 60 50.47 15.90 -18.65
CA GLU A 60 50.09 15.97 -17.21
C GLU A 60 48.77 15.29 -16.80
N LYS A 61 48.03 14.65 -17.71
CA LYS A 61 46.69 14.09 -17.43
C LYS A 61 46.59 12.57 -17.38
N PHE A 62 47.59 11.82 -17.86
CA PHE A 62 47.55 10.36 -17.83
C PHE A 62 48.96 9.79 -17.59
N ASN A 63 49.17 9.16 -16.43
CA ASN A 63 50.41 8.46 -16.06
C ASN A 63 50.58 7.12 -16.81
N VAL A 64 50.46 7.13 -18.13
CA VAL A 64 50.57 5.94 -18.99
C VAL A 64 51.89 6.00 -19.75
N TYR A 65 52.88 5.25 -19.25
CA TYR A 65 54.17 5.08 -19.91
C TYR A 65 54.02 4.09 -21.09
N ILE A 66 54.15 4.58 -22.33
CA ILE A 66 54.17 3.72 -23.52
C ILE A 66 55.62 3.46 -23.93
N PRO A 67 56.19 2.27 -23.67
CA PRO A 67 57.55 1.96 -24.07
C PRO A 67 57.68 1.82 -25.59
N LYS A 68 58.74 2.40 -26.16
CA LYS A 68 59.18 2.11 -27.53
C LYS A 68 60.49 1.33 -27.50
N ILE A 69 60.41 0.06 -27.87
CA ILE A 69 61.58 -0.80 -28.09
C ILE A 69 62.29 -0.33 -29.37
N GLN A 70 63.57 0.00 -29.30
CA GLN A 70 64.43 0.26 -30.46
C GLN A 70 65.58 -0.76 -30.53
N ALA A 71 65.97 -1.11 -31.77
CA ALA A 71 67.08 -2.01 -32.10
C ALA A 71 67.02 -3.38 -31.39
N VAL A 72 66.28 -4.32 -32.00
CA VAL A 72 66.34 -5.74 -31.65
C VAL A 72 66.72 -6.53 -32.90
N ASP A 73 67.76 -7.35 -32.80
CA ASP A 73 68.41 -8.02 -33.93
C ASP A 73 67.57 -9.18 -34.53
N ASN A 74 66.47 -9.57 -33.87
CA ASN A 74 65.57 -10.65 -34.25
C ASN A 74 64.13 -10.32 -33.81
N GLU A 75 63.15 -10.53 -34.71
CA GLU A 75 61.72 -10.30 -34.50
C GLU A 75 61.11 -11.18 -33.39
N GLU A 76 61.53 -12.44 -33.23
CA GLU A 76 61.08 -13.30 -32.12
C GLU A 76 61.47 -12.72 -30.76
N LYS A 77 62.68 -12.18 -30.67
CA LYS A 77 63.22 -11.55 -29.45
C LYS A 77 62.50 -10.24 -29.14
N TYR A 78 62.07 -9.50 -30.16
CA TYR A 78 61.21 -8.32 -30.00
C TYR A 78 59.87 -8.72 -29.39
N VAL A 79 59.18 -9.72 -29.96
CA VAL A 79 57.87 -10.19 -29.49
C VAL A 79 57.94 -10.72 -28.04
N GLN A 80 59.01 -11.44 -27.70
CA GLN A 80 59.21 -11.92 -26.32
C GLN A 80 59.40 -10.77 -25.32
N ILE A 81 60.27 -9.79 -25.64
CA ILE A 81 60.49 -8.60 -24.79
C ILE A 81 59.20 -7.77 -24.68
N GLU A 82 58.46 -7.58 -25.77
CA GLU A 82 57.19 -6.85 -25.76
C GLU A 82 56.14 -7.54 -24.88
N LYS A 83 56.06 -8.88 -24.93
CA LYS A 83 55.15 -9.69 -24.10
C LYS A 83 55.51 -9.65 -22.62
N GLU A 84 56.81 -9.77 -22.29
CA GLU A 84 57.30 -9.63 -20.91
C GLU A 84 57.00 -8.22 -20.36
N LEU A 85 57.30 -7.18 -21.14
CA LEU A 85 57.08 -5.79 -20.77
C LEU A 85 55.60 -5.46 -20.57
N LYS A 86 54.72 -5.90 -21.47
CA LYS A 86 53.25 -5.80 -21.30
C LYS A 86 52.76 -6.53 -20.05
N SER A 87 53.38 -7.66 -19.70
CA SER A 87 53.02 -8.45 -18.50
C SER A 87 53.53 -7.83 -17.20
N GLU A 88 54.63 -7.06 -17.25
CA GLU A 88 55.17 -6.29 -16.13
C GLU A 88 54.38 -4.99 -15.90
N ILE A 89 54.03 -4.28 -16.99
CA ILE A 89 53.15 -3.10 -16.97
C ILE A 89 51.80 -3.48 -16.35
N LYS A 90 51.13 -4.52 -16.85
CA LYS A 90 49.84 -4.97 -16.32
C LYS A 90 49.91 -5.40 -14.85
N ARG A 91 51.05 -5.90 -14.38
CA ARG A 91 51.28 -6.18 -12.94
C ARG A 91 51.40 -4.90 -12.12
N HIS A 92 52.10 -3.88 -12.61
CA HIS A 92 52.20 -2.58 -11.94
C HIS A 92 50.85 -1.83 -11.95
N GLU A 93 50.13 -1.80 -13.07
CA GLU A 93 48.79 -1.23 -13.15
C GLU A 93 47.82 -1.88 -12.17
N MET A 94 47.86 -3.22 -12.03
CA MET A 94 47.07 -3.95 -11.04
C MET A 94 47.46 -3.61 -9.59
N GLN A 95 48.75 -3.47 -9.29
CA GLN A 95 49.23 -3.12 -7.95
C GLN A 95 48.88 -1.68 -7.57
N ASN A 96 49.06 -0.73 -8.49
CA ASN A 96 48.65 0.66 -8.29
C ASN A 96 47.15 0.74 -8.01
N TYR A 97 46.34 0.03 -8.79
CA TYR A 97 44.89 -0.01 -8.57
C TYR A 97 44.52 -0.59 -7.21
N LYS A 98 45.18 -1.66 -6.76
CA LYS A 98 45.00 -2.18 -5.39
C LYS A 98 45.32 -1.11 -4.33
N GLN A 99 46.41 -0.36 -4.48
CA GLN A 99 46.79 0.69 -3.54
C GLN A 99 45.77 1.85 -3.53
N GLU A 100 45.29 2.28 -4.70
CA GLU A 100 44.22 3.29 -4.81
C GLU A 100 42.94 2.85 -4.09
N GLN A 101 42.52 1.60 -4.29
CA GLN A 101 41.31 1.07 -3.67
C GLN A 101 41.49 0.77 -2.17
N ILE A 102 42.69 0.44 -1.71
CA ILE A 102 43.02 0.36 -0.27
C ILE A 102 43.01 1.75 0.39
N ALA A 103 43.49 2.79 -0.29
CA ALA A 103 43.40 4.17 0.21
C ALA A 103 41.93 4.65 0.27
N GLN A 104 41.10 4.28 -0.71
CA GLN A 104 39.66 4.53 -0.71
C GLN A 104 38.97 3.80 0.45
N LEU A 105 39.29 2.52 0.69
CA LEU A 105 38.83 1.73 1.84
C LEU A 105 39.22 2.38 3.17
N GLN A 106 40.44 2.88 3.31
CA GLN A 106 40.91 3.56 4.53
C GLN A 106 40.27 4.94 4.76
N SER A 107 39.61 5.52 3.76
CA SER A 107 38.84 6.78 3.89
C SER A 107 37.41 6.59 4.44
N LEU A 108 37.00 5.34 4.68
CA LEU A 108 35.66 4.97 5.13
C LEU A 108 35.53 5.04 6.65
N ASN A 109 35.10 6.21 7.14
CA ASN A 109 35.10 6.59 8.56
C ASN A 109 34.24 5.75 9.52
N ASN A 110 33.29 4.95 9.02
CA ASN A 110 32.36 4.18 9.86
C ASN A 110 32.75 2.71 10.02
N LEU A 111 33.82 2.25 9.36
CA LEU A 111 34.34 0.90 9.51
C LEU A 111 35.27 0.80 10.72
N ASN A 112 35.26 -0.36 11.39
CA ASN A 112 36.26 -0.66 12.42
C ASN A 112 37.52 -1.28 11.77
N GLN A 113 38.65 -1.28 12.50
CA GLN A 113 39.92 -1.75 11.95
C GLN A 113 39.88 -3.20 11.47
N SER A 114 39.13 -4.09 12.13
CA SER A 114 39.03 -5.50 11.72
C SER A 114 38.31 -5.67 10.38
N GLU A 115 37.32 -4.82 10.09
CA GLU A 115 36.60 -4.82 8.81
C GLU A 115 37.48 -4.23 7.70
N ILE A 116 38.24 -3.17 8.00
CA ILE A 116 39.22 -2.59 7.08
C ILE A 116 40.28 -3.63 6.73
N ASP A 117 40.82 -4.36 7.71
CA ASP A 117 41.84 -5.39 7.51
C ASP A 117 41.30 -6.55 6.64
N GLU A 118 40.03 -6.94 6.80
CA GLU A 118 39.37 -7.99 6.01
C GLU A 118 39.19 -7.58 4.54
N PHE A 119 38.64 -6.39 4.26
CA PHE A 119 38.50 -5.91 2.88
C PHE A 119 39.85 -5.60 2.22
N GLN A 120 40.82 -5.11 2.99
CA GLN A 120 42.18 -4.90 2.51
C GLN A 120 42.82 -6.23 2.06
N LYS A 121 42.59 -7.31 2.82
CA LYS A 121 43.01 -8.66 2.42
C LYS A 121 42.32 -9.12 1.13
N GLU A 122 41.00 -8.93 0.99
CA GLU A 122 40.27 -9.29 -0.23
C GLU A 122 40.81 -8.55 -1.47
N ILE A 123 41.09 -7.24 -1.35
CA ILE A 123 41.73 -6.44 -2.41
C ILE A 123 43.14 -6.95 -2.74
N VAL A 124 43.94 -7.30 -1.73
CA VAL A 124 45.30 -7.84 -1.92
C VAL A 124 45.30 -9.21 -2.62
N GLU A 125 44.34 -10.08 -2.29
CA GLU A 125 44.24 -11.44 -2.87
C GLU A 125 43.57 -11.46 -4.26
N ALA A 126 42.81 -10.42 -4.63
CA ALA A 126 42.10 -10.33 -5.92
C ALA A 126 43.00 -10.44 -7.16
N TYR A 127 42.58 -11.24 -8.15
CA TYR A 127 43.33 -11.51 -9.39
C TYR A 127 42.85 -10.71 -10.62
N SER A 128 41.86 -9.82 -10.46
CA SER A 128 41.32 -8.99 -11.55
C SER A 128 40.73 -7.68 -11.01
N TYR A 129 40.66 -6.65 -11.86
CA TYR A 129 40.01 -5.37 -11.55
C TYR A 129 38.60 -5.58 -11.00
N SER A 130 37.74 -6.33 -11.72
CA SER A 130 36.37 -6.63 -11.27
C SER A 130 36.26 -7.32 -9.90
N ALA A 131 37.30 -8.04 -9.44
CA ALA A 131 37.31 -8.60 -8.09
C ALA A 131 37.68 -7.54 -7.02
N ILE A 132 38.56 -6.60 -7.36
CA ILE A 132 38.90 -5.44 -6.54
C ILE A 132 37.67 -4.50 -6.44
N ASP A 133 37.02 -4.21 -7.57
CA ASP A 133 35.81 -3.37 -7.66
C ASP A 133 34.68 -3.89 -6.76
N LYS A 134 34.56 -5.22 -6.65
CA LYS A 134 33.61 -5.87 -5.74
C LYS A 134 34.02 -5.72 -4.28
N ALA A 135 35.30 -5.87 -3.96
CA ALA A 135 35.82 -5.73 -2.60
C ALA A 135 35.66 -4.29 -2.07
N ILE A 136 35.92 -3.27 -2.89
CA ILE A 136 35.69 -1.87 -2.47
C ILE A 136 34.20 -1.53 -2.36
N ALA A 137 33.36 -1.97 -3.31
CA ALA A 137 31.92 -1.73 -3.25
C ALA A 137 31.26 -2.37 -2.01
N LYS A 138 31.79 -3.51 -1.54
CA LYS A 138 31.42 -4.10 -0.24
C LYS A 138 31.72 -3.17 0.94
N ALA A 139 32.93 -2.63 0.97
CA ALA A 139 33.37 -1.75 2.05
C ALA A 139 32.59 -0.43 2.06
N GLU A 140 32.41 0.21 0.89
CA GLU A 140 31.62 1.44 0.75
C GLU A 140 30.18 1.25 1.20
N TYR A 141 29.57 0.12 0.82
CA TYR A 141 28.23 -0.25 1.29
C TYR A 141 28.18 -0.43 2.81
N LEU A 142 29.11 -1.19 3.40
CA LEU A 142 29.14 -1.38 4.86
C LEU A 142 29.34 -0.05 5.59
N ASN A 143 30.24 0.80 5.11
CA ASN A 143 30.47 2.15 5.64
C ASN A 143 29.21 3.03 5.60
N LYS A 144 28.52 3.04 4.46
CA LYS A 144 27.28 3.81 4.27
C LYS A 144 26.11 3.24 5.06
N SER A 145 26.05 1.92 5.23
CA SER A 145 25.05 1.28 6.07
C SER A 145 25.17 1.78 7.51
N LYS A 146 26.40 1.92 8.03
CA LYS A 146 26.67 2.46 9.37
C LYS A 146 26.51 3.98 9.50
N GLU A 147 26.52 4.70 8.38
CA GLU A 147 26.24 6.15 8.33
C GLU A 147 24.76 6.45 8.58
N VAL A 148 23.89 5.67 7.95
CA VAL A 148 22.45 5.76 8.16
C VAL A 148 22.09 4.84 9.32
N ARG A 149 21.88 5.41 10.50
CA ARG A 149 20.61 5.28 11.24
C ARG A 149 20.62 6.08 12.54
N TYR A 150 19.42 6.50 12.96
CA TYR A 150 19.03 7.22 14.19
C TYR A 150 20.13 7.83 15.09
N ALA A 151 20.67 8.99 14.70
CA ALA A 151 21.29 9.92 15.65
C ALA A 151 20.25 10.68 16.50
N ASN A 152 19.00 10.77 16.02
CA ASN A 152 17.84 11.24 16.78
C ASN A 152 16.60 10.47 16.31
N MET A 153 15.99 9.68 17.19
CA MET A 153 14.51 9.68 17.21
C MET A 153 14.11 11.14 17.45
N PRO A 154 13.06 11.69 16.79
CA PRO A 154 12.58 13.01 17.18
C PRO A 154 12.29 12.96 18.68
N GLU A 155 12.88 13.87 19.46
CA GLU A 155 12.46 14.08 20.85
C GLU A 155 10.94 14.19 20.84
N LYS A 156 10.29 13.46 21.78
CA LYS A 156 8.83 13.38 21.93
C LYS A 156 8.19 14.65 21.39
N ARG A 157 7.52 14.60 20.23
CA ARG A 157 6.77 15.77 19.76
C ARG A 157 5.86 16.17 20.91
N THR A 158 6.06 17.37 21.45
CA THR A 158 5.31 17.96 22.58
C THR A 158 3.90 18.39 22.15
N TYR A 159 3.25 17.50 21.40
CA TYR A 159 1.82 17.47 21.12
C TYR A 159 1.02 16.77 22.24
N ILE A 160 1.71 16.16 23.21
CA ILE A 160 1.11 15.48 24.36
C ILE A 160 0.47 16.47 25.35
N ASP A 161 1.03 17.68 25.48
CA ASP A 161 0.76 18.55 26.64
C ASP A 161 -0.56 19.36 26.59
N ASN A 162 -1.37 19.26 25.52
CA ASN A 162 -2.57 20.10 25.32
C ASN A 162 -3.86 19.33 24.96
N LEU A 163 -3.92 18.00 25.13
CA LEU A 163 -5.17 17.25 25.00
C LEU A 163 -5.73 16.91 26.38
N GLU A 164 -6.82 17.57 26.77
CA GLU A 164 -7.63 17.29 27.98
C GLU A 164 -8.33 15.90 27.95
N VAL A 165 -7.89 14.99 27.09
CA VAL A 165 -8.65 13.81 26.63
C VAL A 165 -7.91 12.51 26.93
N LYS A 166 -7.28 12.41 28.10
CA LYS A 166 -6.92 11.13 28.70
C LYS A 166 -8.04 10.73 29.68
N PRO A 167 -8.89 9.73 29.39
CA PRO A 167 -9.78 9.15 30.38
C PRO A 167 -9.00 8.82 31.67
N SER A 168 -9.44 9.33 32.82
CA SER A 168 -8.68 9.21 34.08
C SER A 168 -8.59 7.77 34.61
N ASP A 169 -9.52 6.92 34.18
CA ASP A 169 -9.86 5.65 34.84
C ASP A 169 -9.41 4.42 34.02
N LYS A 170 -8.43 4.59 33.13
CA LYS A 170 -7.93 3.55 32.21
C LYS A 170 -6.45 3.23 32.41
N ASP A 171 -6.12 1.94 32.34
CA ASP A 171 -4.75 1.41 32.45
C ASP A 171 -4.10 1.32 31.06
N PHE A 172 -3.79 2.48 30.50
CA PHE A 172 -3.30 2.62 29.13
C PHE A 172 -2.07 1.78 28.81
N LYS A 173 -2.19 0.93 27.79
CA LYS A 173 -1.05 0.24 27.16
C LYS A 173 -0.47 1.07 26.01
N PHE A 174 0.79 0.82 25.70
CA PHE A 174 1.45 1.33 24.50
C PHE A 174 1.35 0.28 23.41
N TRP A 175 1.03 0.68 22.18
CA TRP A 175 1.10 -0.27 21.06
C TRP A 175 2.55 -0.71 20.85
N ALA A 176 2.72 -1.98 20.46
CA ALA A 176 4.00 -2.68 20.40
C ALA A 176 4.76 -2.70 21.74
N ASP A 177 4.04 -2.82 22.86
CA ASP A 177 4.64 -3.24 24.12
C ASP A 177 5.30 -4.64 23.95
N PRO A 178 6.56 -4.85 24.39
CA PRO A 178 7.23 -6.15 24.28
C PRO A 178 6.56 -7.29 25.08
N SER A 179 5.49 -7.04 25.83
CA SER A 179 4.61 -8.08 26.37
C SER A 179 3.72 -8.71 25.29
N PHE A 180 3.25 -7.96 24.29
CA PHE A 180 2.37 -8.48 23.25
C PHE A 180 3.09 -9.43 22.29
N THR A 181 4.29 -9.07 21.83
CA THR A 181 5.08 -9.91 20.92
C THR A 181 5.59 -11.22 21.55
N LYS A 182 5.54 -11.36 22.89
CA LYS A 182 5.88 -12.61 23.59
C LYS A 182 4.85 -13.73 23.41
N PHE A 183 3.62 -13.41 23.01
CA PHE A 183 2.58 -14.42 22.77
C PHE A 183 2.68 -15.06 21.38
N ILE A 184 3.55 -14.55 20.51
CA ILE A 184 3.70 -15.00 19.14
C ILE A 184 4.58 -16.26 19.09
N ASP A 185 4.05 -17.36 18.53
CA ASP A 185 4.81 -18.60 18.38
C ASP A 185 5.81 -18.50 17.21
N MET A 186 7.04 -18.12 17.53
CA MET A 186 8.15 -18.09 16.59
C MET A 186 8.52 -19.46 15.98
N ASN A 187 7.96 -20.57 16.48
CA ASN A 187 8.13 -21.91 15.92
C ASN A 187 7.02 -22.29 14.91
N LYS A 188 5.98 -21.46 14.76
CA LYS A 188 4.88 -21.66 13.81
C LYS A 188 5.33 -21.30 12.40
N LEU A 189 6.09 -22.23 11.80
CA LEU A 189 6.71 -22.06 10.49
C LEU A 189 5.89 -22.62 9.31
N SER A 190 4.64 -23.05 9.54
CA SER A 190 3.74 -23.54 8.49
C SER A 190 2.27 -23.46 8.90
N TYR A 191 1.41 -23.13 7.94
CA TYR A 191 -0.05 -23.04 8.04
C TYR A 191 -0.76 -24.27 7.44
N LEU A 192 -0.06 -25.16 6.72
CA LEU A 192 -0.65 -26.28 5.95
C LEU A 192 -1.62 -27.18 6.75
N ASP A 193 -1.41 -27.34 8.05
CA ASP A 193 -2.24 -28.18 8.94
C ASP A 193 -3.31 -27.39 9.71
N MET A 194 -3.32 -26.05 9.62
CA MET A 194 -4.32 -25.21 10.29
C MET A 194 -5.77 -25.50 9.83
N PRO A 195 -6.06 -25.76 8.53
CA PRO A 195 -7.40 -26.17 8.09
C PRO A 195 -7.92 -27.47 8.69
N ASN A 196 -7.07 -28.30 9.32
CA ASN A 196 -7.49 -29.52 10.01
C ASN A 196 -7.73 -29.29 11.51
N LYS A 197 -7.15 -28.22 12.07
CA LYS A 197 -7.25 -27.85 13.50
C LYS A 197 -8.36 -26.85 13.78
N VAL A 198 -8.79 -26.11 12.76
CA VAL A 198 -9.79 -25.05 12.90
C VAL A 198 -11.17 -25.62 13.21
N GLN A 199 -11.82 -25.04 14.22
CA GLN A 199 -13.21 -25.32 14.52
C GLN A 199 -14.12 -24.44 13.65
N MET A 200 -15.15 -25.04 13.08
CA MET A 200 -16.20 -24.35 12.32
C MET A 200 -17.24 -23.87 13.32
N ILE A 201 -17.20 -22.59 13.70
CA ILE A 201 -17.86 -22.09 14.94
C ILE A 201 -19.11 -21.26 14.71
N ALA A 202 -19.27 -20.62 13.54
CA ALA A 202 -20.24 -19.55 13.34
C ALA A 202 -21.26 -19.87 12.22
N PRO A 203 -22.35 -20.60 12.51
CA PRO A 203 -23.46 -20.78 11.56
C PRO A 203 -24.16 -19.45 11.28
N PHE A 204 -24.36 -19.12 10.00
CA PHE A 204 -24.93 -17.84 9.57
C PHE A 204 -26.47 -17.82 9.59
N ASN A 205 -27.07 -16.74 10.08
CA ASN A 205 -28.53 -16.52 10.07
C ASN A 205 -29.01 -16.00 8.71
N ASN A 206 -29.34 -16.91 7.80
CA ASN A 206 -29.87 -16.58 6.47
C ASN A 206 -31.30 -15.99 6.46
N ASN A 207 -31.98 -15.90 7.60
CA ASN A 207 -33.32 -15.30 7.70
C ASN A 207 -33.30 -13.79 7.96
N HIS A 208 -32.12 -13.20 8.25
CA HIS A 208 -32.02 -11.76 8.45
C HIS A 208 -32.24 -11.01 7.12
N PRO A 209 -33.12 -9.98 7.07
CA PRO A 209 -33.30 -9.16 5.88
C PRO A 209 -32.00 -8.48 5.44
N LYS A 210 -31.74 -8.44 4.12
CA LYS A 210 -30.53 -7.86 3.53
C LYS A 210 -30.75 -6.42 3.09
N THR A 211 -29.78 -5.56 3.41
CA THR A 211 -29.70 -4.15 3.00
C THR A 211 -28.66 -3.94 1.90
N SER A 212 -27.76 -4.91 1.69
CA SER A 212 -26.49 -4.76 0.98
C SER A 212 -25.79 -3.47 1.39
N LEU A 213 -25.39 -3.40 2.66
CA LEU A 213 -24.64 -2.27 3.21
C LEU A 213 -23.43 -2.80 3.96
N MET A 214 -22.26 -2.53 3.40
CA MET A 214 -20.98 -2.85 4.02
C MET A 214 -20.53 -1.68 4.89
N TYR A 215 -19.97 -1.99 6.05
CA TYR A 215 -19.34 -1.03 6.94
C TYR A 215 -17.89 -1.41 7.17
N GLN A 216 -16.98 -0.52 6.81
CA GLN A 216 -15.55 -0.67 7.02
C GLN A 216 -15.12 -0.03 8.33
N LEU A 217 -14.34 -0.75 9.15
CA LEU A 217 -13.76 -0.21 10.38
C LEU A 217 -12.37 -0.78 10.69
N THR A 218 -11.62 -0.05 11.51
CA THR A 218 -10.40 -0.52 12.15
C THR A 218 -10.72 -0.84 13.61
N VAL A 219 -10.62 -2.11 14.01
CA VAL A 219 -11.05 -2.55 15.35
C VAL A 219 -10.33 -1.77 16.46
N TYR A 220 -9.02 -1.55 16.29
CA TYR A 220 -8.17 -0.77 17.20
C TYR A 220 -8.68 0.64 17.51
N SER A 221 -9.42 1.30 16.60
CA SER A 221 -9.95 2.66 16.77
C SER A 221 -11.43 2.71 17.11
N PHE A 222 -12.12 1.56 17.18
CA PHE A 222 -13.58 1.51 17.30
C PHE A 222 -14.05 1.61 18.76
N ALA A 223 -13.94 0.53 19.56
CA ALA A 223 -14.43 0.51 20.94
C ALA A 223 -13.57 -0.38 21.83
N ASP A 224 -13.12 0.17 22.95
CA ASP A 224 -12.40 -0.58 24.01
C ASP A 224 -13.40 -1.35 24.89
N GLY A 225 -13.22 -2.67 25.01
CA GLY A 225 -14.02 -3.54 25.88
C GLY A 225 -13.28 -4.11 27.10
N ASN A 226 -11.99 -3.79 27.30
CA ASN A 226 -11.19 -4.31 28.41
C ASN A 226 -10.55 -3.23 29.31
N ASN A 227 -10.74 -1.95 28.96
CA ASN A 227 -10.33 -0.75 29.68
C ASN A 227 -8.81 -0.45 29.65
N ASP A 228 -8.10 -0.95 28.64
CA ASP A 228 -6.66 -0.68 28.40
C ASP A 228 -6.38 0.46 27.39
N GLY A 229 -7.43 1.06 26.83
CA GLY A 229 -7.37 2.16 25.87
C GLY A 229 -7.30 1.75 24.40
N ILE A 230 -7.19 0.47 24.06
CA ILE A 230 -7.16 -0.05 22.69
C ILE A 230 -8.54 -0.59 22.32
N GLY A 231 -9.01 -0.35 21.08
CA GLY A 231 -10.26 -0.94 20.59
C GLY A 231 -10.09 -2.43 20.28
N ASP A 232 -11.02 -3.28 20.71
CA ASP A 232 -10.86 -4.74 20.69
C ASP A 232 -12.14 -5.50 20.25
N PHE A 233 -12.06 -6.84 20.13
CA PHE A 233 -13.22 -7.64 19.78
C PHE A 233 -14.25 -7.76 20.91
N ILE A 234 -13.90 -7.41 22.16
CA ILE A 234 -14.84 -7.39 23.28
C ILE A 234 -15.77 -6.18 23.10
N GLY A 235 -15.22 -4.99 22.89
CA GLY A 235 -15.95 -3.76 22.61
C GLY A 235 -16.69 -3.82 21.27
N LEU A 236 -16.10 -4.41 20.22
CA LEU A 236 -16.81 -4.57 18.93
C LEU A 236 -18.04 -5.48 19.06
N LYS A 237 -17.91 -6.62 19.77
CA LYS A 237 -19.00 -7.57 20.07
C LYS A 237 -20.15 -6.90 20.82
N GLU A 238 -19.86 -6.08 21.82
CA GLU A 238 -20.87 -5.40 22.64
C GLU A 238 -21.67 -4.34 21.87
N ASN A 239 -21.16 -3.87 20.73
CA ASN A 239 -21.81 -2.85 19.90
C ASN A 239 -22.39 -3.42 18.58
N LEU A 240 -22.56 -4.75 18.46
CA LEU A 240 -23.24 -5.38 17.32
C LEU A 240 -24.68 -4.89 17.10
N ASP A 241 -25.39 -4.54 18.17
CA ASP A 241 -26.72 -3.90 18.14
C ASP A 241 -26.73 -2.54 17.41
N TYR A 242 -25.61 -1.82 17.39
CA TYR A 242 -25.51 -0.53 16.70
C TYR A 242 -25.46 -0.73 15.17
N PHE A 243 -24.69 -1.71 14.70
CA PHE A 243 -24.61 -2.07 13.27
C PHE A 243 -25.95 -2.59 12.74
N GLU A 244 -26.65 -3.42 13.50
CA GLU A 244 -28.00 -3.91 13.17
C GLU A 244 -29.01 -2.75 13.04
N LYS A 245 -28.99 -1.79 13.98
CA LYS A 245 -29.85 -0.58 13.93
C LYS A 245 -29.50 0.36 12.77
N LEU A 246 -28.22 0.45 12.41
CA LEU A 246 -27.76 1.19 11.23
C LEU A 246 -28.18 0.51 9.91
N GLY A 247 -28.49 -0.79 9.96
CA GLY A 247 -28.84 -1.61 8.80
C GLY A 247 -27.63 -2.14 8.04
N VAL A 248 -26.52 -2.41 8.73
CA VAL A 248 -25.32 -3.03 8.15
C VAL A 248 -25.49 -4.56 8.10
N ASP A 249 -25.15 -5.17 6.96
CA ASP A 249 -25.19 -6.64 6.78
C ASP A 249 -23.83 -7.25 6.37
N ALA A 250 -22.76 -6.45 6.36
CA ALA A 250 -21.38 -6.88 6.25
C ALA A 250 -20.41 -5.93 6.98
N LEU A 251 -19.56 -6.47 7.84
CA LEU A 251 -18.42 -5.77 8.43
C LEU A 251 -17.16 -6.11 7.64
N TYR A 252 -16.48 -5.09 7.15
CA TYR A 252 -15.15 -5.18 6.57
C TYR A 252 -14.14 -4.64 7.59
N LEU A 253 -13.39 -5.56 8.18
CA LEU A 253 -12.38 -5.24 9.18
C LEU A 253 -11.04 -4.99 8.49
N SER A 254 -10.43 -3.82 8.73
CA SER A 254 -8.97 -3.60 8.52
C SER A 254 -8.17 -4.72 9.23
N PRO A 255 -6.89 -5.00 8.88
CA PRO A 255 -6.23 -6.24 9.30
C PRO A 255 -6.19 -6.43 10.83
N VAL A 256 -6.61 -7.64 11.26
CA VAL A 256 -6.81 -8.00 12.68
C VAL A 256 -5.84 -9.07 13.19
N PHE A 257 -4.88 -9.45 12.34
CA PHE A 257 -3.83 -10.41 12.66
C PHE A 257 -2.79 -9.80 13.61
N PRO A 258 -2.03 -10.62 14.37
CA PRO A 258 -0.84 -10.16 15.07
C PRO A 258 0.09 -9.44 14.09
N ALA A 259 0.47 -8.21 14.40
CA ALA A 259 1.17 -7.32 13.49
C ALA A 259 2.23 -6.48 14.20
N SER A 260 3.21 -5.99 13.45
CA SER A 260 4.27 -5.15 14.02
C SER A 260 3.85 -3.71 14.29
N SER A 261 2.67 -3.30 13.79
CA SER A 261 2.09 -1.97 13.90
C SER A 261 0.57 -2.02 14.17
N TYR A 262 0.00 -0.92 14.67
CA TYR A 262 -1.43 -0.81 14.93
C TYR A 262 -2.31 -0.81 13.66
N HIS A 263 -1.71 -0.62 12.49
CA HIS A 263 -2.44 -0.65 11.22
C HIS A 263 -2.55 -2.06 10.64
N GLY A 264 -1.93 -3.07 11.26
CA GLY A 264 -2.17 -4.48 10.96
C GLY A 264 -1.53 -5.03 9.67
N TYR A 265 -1.20 -4.17 8.70
CA TYR A 265 -0.67 -4.59 7.39
C TYR A 265 0.66 -5.36 7.43
N ASP A 266 1.52 -5.12 8.42
CA ASP A 266 2.73 -5.90 8.66
C ASP A 266 2.43 -7.13 9.53
N VAL A 267 1.85 -8.16 8.91
CA VAL A 267 1.37 -9.39 9.59
C VAL A 267 2.50 -10.32 10.02
N ILE A 268 2.39 -10.84 11.25
CA ILE A 268 3.30 -11.78 11.89
C ILE A 268 2.74 -13.22 11.90
N ASP A 269 1.41 -13.39 11.99
CA ASP A 269 0.73 -14.70 11.89
C ASP A 269 -0.64 -14.56 11.19
N TYR A 270 -0.80 -15.18 10.02
CA TYR A 270 -2.04 -15.07 9.24
C TYR A 270 -3.21 -15.95 9.73
N THR A 271 -3.02 -16.76 10.77
CA THR A 271 -4.03 -17.72 11.28
C THR A 271 -4.32 -17.54 12.76
N ASP A 272 -3.92 -16.40 13.33
CA ASP A 272 -4.27 -15.98 14.67
C ASP A 272 -4.87 -14.56 14.66
N ILE A 273 -5.35 -14.08 15.80
CA ILE A 273 -5.84 -12.71 16.00
C ILE A 273 -4.90 -11.99 16.96
N ALA A 274 -4.66 -10.70 16.72
CA ALA A 274 -3.79 -9.89 17.58
C ALA A 274 -4.20 -10.01 19.07
N PRO A 275 -3.26 -10.32 19.99
CA PRO A 275 -3.54 -10.38 21.42
C PRO A 275 -4.16 -9.08 21.97
N GLU A 276 -3.78 -7.93 21.40
CA GLU A 276 -4.30 -6.60 21.71
C GLU A 276 -5.79 -6.44 21.35
N LEU A 277 -6.32 -7.25 20.42
CA LEU A 277 -7.75 -7.30 20.08
C LEU A 277 -8.54 -8.29 20.95
N GLY A 278 -7.92 -8.85 21.99
CA GLY A 278 -8.48 -9.94 22.81
C GLY A 278 -8.24 -11.34 22.23
N GLY A 279 -7.44 -11.45 21.17
CA GLY A 279 -7.06 -12.72 20.56
C GLY A 279 -8.21 -13.55 19.98
N MET A 280 -7.92 -14.81 19.68
CA MET A 280 -8.85 -15.74 19.01
C MET A 280 -10.15 -15.96 19.80
N GLU A 281 -10.11 -15.97 21.15
CA GLU A 281 -11.31 -16.20 21.96
C GLU A 281 -12.34 -15.06 21.84
N ALA A 282 -11.88 -13.81 21.93
CA ALA A 282 -12.75 -12.64 21.78
C ALA A 282 -13.32 -12.57 20.35
N PHE A 283 -12.49 -12.87 19.35
CA PHE A 283 -12.91 -12.95 17.95
C PHE A 283 -13.99 -14.01 17.71
N ASP A 284 -13.86 -15.19 18.32
CA ASP A 284 -14.80 -16.29 18.13
C ASP A 284 -16.18 -15.95 18.69
N GLN A 285 -16.23 -15.29 19.86
CA GLN A 285 -17.47 -14.77 20.43
C GLN A 285 -18.10 -13.67 19.56
N PHE A 286 -17.29 -12.75 19.03
CA PHE A 286 -17.73 -11.72 18.10
C PHE A 286 -18.35 -12.32 16.82
N LEU A 287 -17.64 -13.25 16.17
CA LEU A 287 -18.06 -13.84 14.90
C LEU A 287 -19.38 -14.62 15.03
N ILE A 288 -19.54 -15.39 16.11
CA ILE A 288 -20.79 -16.10 16.42
C ILE A 288 -21.96 -15.12 16.56
N LEU A 289 -21.80 -14.03 17.31
CA LEU A 289 -22.89 -13.08 17.54
C LEU A 289 -23.19 -12.21 16.31
N ALA A 290 -22.18 -11.85 15.51
CA ALA A 290 -22.38 -11.19 14.21
C ALA A 290 -23.23 -12.07 13.28
N HIS A 291 -22.89 -13.36 13.19
CA HIS A 291 -23.60 -14.31 12.35
C HIS A 291 -25.03 -14.59 12.80
N GLN A 292 -25.31 -14.58 14.12
CA GLN A 292 -26.67 -14.68 14.65
C GLN A 292 -27.55 -13.49 14.22
N LYS A 293 -26.96 -12.30 14.08
CA LYS A 293 -27.61 -11.09 13.54
C LYS A 293 -27.60 -11.02 12.01
N GLY A 294 -27.10 -12.05 11.31
CA GLY A 294 -26.99 -12.04 9.85
C GLY A 294 -26.00 -11.00 9.31
N ILE A 295 -25.03 -10.59 10.13
CA ILE A 295 -23.94 -9.68 9.75
C ILE A 295 -22.76 -10.53 9.30
N ARG A 296 -22.34 -10.33 8.04
CA ARG A 296 -21.16 -11.00 7.46
C ARG A 296 -19.87 -10.41 8.01
N VAL A 297 -18.79 -11.20 8.08
CA VAL A 297 -17.45 -10.71 8.46
C VAL A 297 -16.46 -10.95 7.33
N ILE A 298 -15.85 -9.86 6.86
CA ILE A 298 -14.83 -9.83 5.82
C ILE A 298 -13.49 -9.41 6.47
N LEU A 299 -12.44 -10.17 6.20
CA LEU A 299 -11.08 -9.83 6.65
C LEU A 299 -10.28 -9.13 5.55
N ASP A 300 -9.55 -8.08 5.91
CA ASP A 300 -8.44 -7.58 5.11
C ASP A 300 -7.23 -8.54 5.17
N VAL A 301 -6.63 -8.86 4.02
CA VAL A 301 -5.55 -9.85 3.91
C VAL A 301 -4.36 -9.35 3.07
N PRO A 302 -3.28 -8.85 3.72
CA PRO A 302 -2.05 -8.45 3.04
C PRO A 302 -1.15 -9.67 2.74
N PHE A 303 -1.44 -10.35 1.63
CA PHE A 303 -0.61 -11.46 1.14
C PHE A 303 0.54 -11.04 0.19
N ASN A 304 0.73 -9.74 -0.04
CA ASN A 304 1.89 -9.25 -0.79
C ASN A 304 3.21 -9.39 0.00
N HIS A 305 3.17 -9.11 1.29
CA HIS A 305 4.33 -8.96 2.17
C HIS A 305 3.98 -9.48 3.57
N THR A 306 4.98 -9.90 4.35
CA THR A 306 4.81 -10.16 5.80
C THR A 306 5.44 -9.03 6.60
N SER A 307 5.34 -9.08 7.93
CA SER A 307 6.26 -8.35 8.81
C SER A 307 7.70 -8.90 8.72
N TYR A 308 8.66 -8.06 9.09
CA TYR A 308 10.01 -8.45 9.50
C TYR A 308 10.03 -9.36 10.75
N GLU A 309 9.05 -9.24 11.64
CA GLU A 309 8.89 -10.09 12.84
C GLU A 309 8.27 -11.46 12.51
N HIS A 310 7.77 -11.68 11.28
CA HIS A 310 7.15 -12.96 10.84
C HIS A 310 8.13 -14.15 10.97
N PRO A 311 7.73 -15.31 11.53
CA PRO A 311 8.63 -16.46 11.75
C PRO A 311 9.41 -16.91 10.52
N TRP A 312 8.75 -16.97 9.34
CA TRP A 312 9.43 -17.25 8.07
C TRP A 312 10.56 -16.26 7.76
N PHE A 313 10.36 -14.95 7.93
CA PHE A 313 11.40 -13.98 7.64
C PHE A 313 12.56 -14.10 8.62
N GLN A 314 12.27 -14.31 9.91
CA GLN A 314 13.31 -14.55 10.92
C GLN A 314 14.16 -15.80 10.61
N GLU A 315 13.58 -16.89 10.12
CA GLU A 315 14.35 -18.06 9.65
C GLU A 315 15.12 -17.79 8.35
N ALA A 316 14.55 -17.02 7.42
CA ALA A 316 15.24 -16.59 6.21
C ALA A 316 16.50 -15.76 6.55
N LEU A 317 16.38 -14.86 7.52
CA LEU A 317 17.46 -14.04 8.04
C LEU A 317 18.55 -14.85 8.76
N LYS A 318 18.22 -15.99 9.39
CA LYS A 318 19.19 -16.95 9.97
C LYS A 318 19.94 -17.79 8.92
N GLY A 319 19.63 -17.65 7.63
CA GLY A 319 20.27 -18.41 6.56
C GLY A 319 19.51 -19.67 6.09
N ASN A 320 18.29 -19.90 6.57
CA ASN A 320 17.53 -21.10 6.21
C ASN A 320 17.05 -21.03 4.75
N GLU A 321 17.62 -21.85 3.86
CA GLU A 321 17.38 -21.81 2.42
C GLU A 321 15.90 -21.95 2.04
N LYS A 322 15.12 -22.77 2.76
CA LYS A 322 13.67 -22.90 2.54
C LYS A 322 12.99 -21.55 2.69
N TYR A 323 13.18 -20.89 3.82
CA TYR A 323 12.50 -19.62 4.09
C TYR A 323 13.13 -18.44 3.35
N GLN A 324 14.42 -18.50 2.98
CA GLN A 324 14.97 -17.54 2.01
C GLN A 324 14.26 -17.62 0.66
N SER A 325 13.85 -18.83 0.21
CA SER A 325 13.06 -18.97 -1.02
C SER A 325 11.62 -18.44 -0.92
N TYR A 326 11.11 -18.18 0.29
CA TYR A 326 9.78 -17.60 0.52
C TYR A 326 9.74 -16.09 0.25
N TYR A 327 10.90 -15.43 0.10
CA TYR A 327 11.03 -13.99 -0.16
C TYR A 327 11.98 -13.74 -1.34
N ASN A 328 12.01 -12.50 -1.83
CA ASN A 328 12.85 -12.11 -2.96
C ASN A 328 14.19 -11.53 -2.47
N PHE A 329 15.11 -12.40 -2.06
CA PHE A 329 16.50 -12.06 -1.70
C PHE A 329 17.43 -11.97 -2.94
N TYR A 330 18.38 -11.05 -2.91
CA TYR A 330 19.38 -10.82 -3.97
C TYR A 330 20.71 -10.32 -3.40
N ASN A 331 21.79 -10.37 -4.19
CA ASN A 331 23.14 -10.06 -3.73
C ASN A 331 23.49 -8.58 -3.97
N VAL A 332 23.75 -7.84 -2.90
CA VAL A 332 24.01 -6.38 -2.90
C VAL A 332 25.20 -6.00 -3.79
N TYR A 333 26.13 -6.93 -4.03
CA TYR A 333 27.42 -6.68 -4.71
C TYR A 333 27.47 -7.17 -6.16
N SER A 334 26.36 -7.63 -6.73
CA SER A 334 26.28 -8.06 -8.14
C SER A 334 25.19 -7.37 -8.96
N ASP A 335 24.12 -6.90 -8.34
CA ASP A 335 22.92 -6.43 -9.05
C ASP A 335 22.85 -4.90 -9.16
N THR A 336 23.57 -4.34 -10.14
CA THR A 336 23.75 -2.88 -10.34
C THR A 336 22.53 -2.12 -10.89
N LYS A 337 21.31 -2.67 -10.81
CA LYS A 337 20.15 -2.21 -11.60
C LYS A 337 18.96 -1.67 -10.82
N LEU A 338 18.99 -1.68 -9.49
CA LEU A 338 17.76 -1.75 -8.71
C LEU A 338 17.54 -0.48 -7.88
N ASN A 339 16.78 0.46 -8.47
CA ASN A 339 16.49 1.79 -7.91
C ASN A 339 15.26 1.83 -6.97
N ALA A 340 14.60 0.69 -6.73
CA ALA A 340 13.40 0.58 -5.89
C ALA A 340 13.62 -0.24 -4.62
N GLU A 341 14.88 -0.52 -4.26
CA GLU A 341 15.22 -1.39 -3.16
C GLU A 341 15.18 -0.68 -1.81
N GLN A 342 14.41 -1.26 -0.90
CA GLN A 342 14.49 -0.97 0.51
C GLN A 342 15.49 -1.96 1.11
N ARG A 343 16.64 -1.41 1.49
CA ARG A 343 17.87 -2.17 1.68
C ARG A 343 17.87 -2.96 2.98
N ASP A 344 18.85 -3.85 3.09
CA ASP A 344 19.32 -4.40 4.35
C ASP A 344 19.93 -3.30 5.24
N GLU A 345 19.07 -2.50 5.87
CA GLU A 345 19.44 -1.35 6.67
C GLU A 345 19.65 -1.69 8.17
N PRO A 346 20.52 -0.99 8.93
CA PRO A 346 20.87 -1.45 10.28
C PRO A 346 19.94 -1.13 11.48
N TRP A 347 19.06 -0.10 11.53
CA TRP A 347 18.11 -0.06 12.68
C TRP A 347 17.26 -1.34 12.74
N LEU A 348 16.82 -1.84 11.58
CA LEU A 348 16.08 -3.09 11.49
C LEU A 348 16.96 -4.27 11.95
N LYS A 349 18.24 -4.32 11.56
CA LYS A 349 19.19 -5.30 12.13
C LYS A 349 19.25 -5.25 13.66
N SER A 350 19.32 -4.04 14.23
CA SER A 350 19.40 -3.84 15.68
C SER A 350 18.08 -4.14 16.41
N MET A 351 16.94 -4.25 15.70
CA MET A 351 15.69 -4.75 16.28
C MET A 351 15.69 -6.26 16.47
N TYR A 352 16.55 -7.01 15.76
CA TYR A 352 16.65 -8.45 15.90
C TYR A 352 17.58 -8.85 17.05
N THR A 353 17.03 -9.01 18.26
CA THR A 353 17.75 -9.55 19.43
C THR A 353 18.04 -11.05 19.34
N HIS A 354 17.40 -11.77 18.40
CA HIS A 354 17.39 -13.24 18.33
C HIS A 354 18.01 -13.84 17.05
N ILE A 355 18.51 -13.02 16.13
CA ILE A 355 19.38 -13.51 15.06
C ILE A 355 20.77 -13.73 15.66
N ASP A 356 21.43 -14.84 15.32
CA ASP A 356 22.85 -14.99 15.62
C ASP A 356 23.63 -13.91 14.86
N GLN A 357 24.12 -12.90 15.57
CA GLN A 357 24.86 -11.77 15.02
C GLN A 357 26.14 -12.20 14.27
N LYS A 358 26.56 -13.47 14.39
CA LYS A 358 27.67 -14.08 13.65
C LYS A 358 27.27 -14.55 12.26
N VAL A 359 25.98 -14.68 11.94
CA VAL A 359 25.48 -15.07 10.61
C VAL A 359 25.48 -13.81 9.72
N PRO A 360 26.39 -13.69 8.73
CA PRO A 360 26.52 -12.45 7.99
C PRO A 360 25.44 -12.35 6.91
N LEU A 361 24.36 -11.63 7.21
CA LEU A 361 23.41 -11.15 6.20
C LEU A 361 24.01 -10.11 5.26
N ALA A 362 25.20 -9.59 5.58
CA ALA A 362 25.86 -8.44 4.97
C ALA A 362 26.12 -8.51 3.44
N SER A 363 25.74 -9.58 2.76
CA SER A 363 25.81 -9.72 1.29
C SER A 363 24.45 -9.80 0.60
N LYS A 364 23.34 -9.94 1.34
CA LYS A 364 21.99 -10.07 0.79
C LYS A 364 21.08 -8.91 1.23
N ALA A 365 20.30 -8.39 0.29
CA ALA A 365 19.13 -7.57 0.60
C ALA A 365 17.88 -8.24 0.04
N TRP A 366 16.70 -7.68 0.35
CA TRP A 366 15.41 -8.24 -0.02
C TRP A 366 14.52 -7.19 -0.68
N THR A 367 13.43 -7.65 -1.30
CA THR A 367 12.41 -6.75 -1.85
C THR A 367 11.40 -6.42 -0.76
N GLY A 368 11.11 -5.14 -0.56
CA GLY A 368 9.91 -4.64 0.11
C GLY A 368 9.41 -3.46 -0.70
N TYR A 369 8.14 -3.47 -1.11
CA TYR A 369 7.58 -2.38 -1.92
C TYR A 369 7.20 -1.16 -1.07
N PHE A 370 6.69 -1.40 0.14
CA PHE A 370 6.11 -0.36 1.01
C PHE A 370 7.15 0.26 1.94
N TRP A 371 7.68 -0.51 2.91
CA TRP A 371 8.82 -0.12 3.73
C TRP A 371 9.67 -1.37 4.08
N ALA A 372 10.93 -1.17 4.52
CA ALA A 372 11.92 -2.25 4.62
C ALA A 372 11.52 -3.43 5.53
N GLY A 373 10.66 -3.20 6.52
CA GLY A 373 10.10 -4.24 7.39
C GLY A 373 8.79 -4.86 6.90
N MET A 374 8.38 -4.57 5.66
CA MET A 374 7.36 -5.33 4.92
C MET A 374 8.04 -6.10 3.76
N PRO A 375 8.82 -7.16 4.04
CA PRO A 375 9.42 -7.99 3.00
C PRO A 375 8.35 -8.65 2.09
N ASP A 376 8.46 -8.39 0.79
CA ASP A 376 7.60 -8.95 -0.26
C ASP A 376 7.78 -10.47 -0.38
N LEU A 377 6.67 -11.21 -0.26
CA LEU A 377 6.63 -12.65 -0.47
C LEU A 377 6.96 -13.03 -1.92
N ASN A 378 7.68 -14.13 -2.10
CA ASN A 378 7.93 -14.74 -3.39
C ASN A 378 6.75 -15.61 -3.81
N LEU A 379 5.69 -14.98 -4.31
CA LEU A 379 4.47 -15.67 -4.75
C LEU A 379 4.66 -16.48 -6.06
N ASN A 380 5.87 -16.55 -6.61
CA ASN A 380 6.21 -17.54 -7.63
C ASN A 380 6.47 -18.93 -7.03
N ASN A 381 6.91 -19.00 -5.76
CA ASN A 381 7.22 -20.23 -5.06
C ASN A 381 5.94 -20.99 -4.69
N ASP A 382 5.81 -22.23 -5.18
CA ASP A 382 4.63 -23.06 -4.92
C ASP A 382 4.43 -23.36 -3.43
N LEU A 383 5.52 -23.47 -2.64
CA LEU A 383 5.42 -23.65 -1.19
C LEU A 383 4.71 -22.45 -0.53
N VAL A 384 4.99 -21.22 -0.97
CA VAL A 384 4.31 -20.02 -0.44
C VAL A 384 2.84 -20.01 -0.85
N LYS A 385 2.52 -20.44 -2.08
CA LYS A 385 1.14 -20.55 -2.56
C LYS A 385 0.35 -21.56 -1.73
N ASP A 386 0.94 -22.71 -1.41
CA ASP A 386 0.29 -23.76 -0.59
C ASP A 386 0.03 -23.29 0.84
N GLU A 387 1.00 -22.60 1.46
CA GLU A 387 0.82 -21.99 2.79
C GLU A 387 -0.31 -20.94 2.78
N ILE A 388 -0.36 -20.07 1.77
CA ILE A 388 -1.44 -19.07 1.63
C ILE A 388 -2.79 -19.73 1.32
N ASN A 389 -2.83 -20.77 0.48
CA ASN A 389 -4.05 -21.56 0.23
C ASN A 389 -4.59 -22.13 1.55
N ALA A 390 -3.73 -22.62 2.44
CA ALA A 390 -4.13 -23.11 3.76
C ALA A 390 -4.71 -21.99 4.65
N VAL A 391 -4.17 -20.76 4.61
CA VAL A 391 -4.78 -19.60 5.30
C VAL A 391 -6.21 -19.33 4.80
N HIS A 392 -6.44 -19.37 3.49
CA HIS A 392 -7.77 -19.15 2.91
C HIS A 392 -8.77 -20.22 3.35
N GLU A 393 -8.37 -21.50 3.32
CA GLU A 393 -9.22 -22.62 3.76
C GLU A 393 -9.50 -22.55 5.27
N PHE A 394 -8.51 -22.17 6.09
CA PHE A 394 -8.63 -22.02 7.54
C PHE A 394 -9.75 -21.04 7.92
N TRP A 395 -9.68 -19.80 7.44
CA TRP A 395 -10.65 -18.76 7.77
C TRP A 395 -12.04 -19.04 7.19
N ALA A 396 -12.11 -19.56 5.96
CA ALA A 396 -13.38 -19.92 5.34
C ALA A 396 -14.10 -21.07 6.05
N LYS A 397 -13.36 -22.07 6.56
CA LYS A 397 -13.88 -23.10 7.47
C LYS A 397 -14.36 -22.49 8.78
N LYS A 398 -13.56 -21.63 9.40
CA LYS A 398 -13.85 -21.05 10.72
C LYS A 398 -15.20 -20.34 10.75
N GLY A 399 -15.43 -19.48 9.77
CA GLY A 399 -16.69 -18.75 9.62
C GLY A 399 -16.67 -17.59 8.64
N ILE A 400 -15.50 -16.99 8.34
CA ILE A 400 -15.35 -15.78 7.52
C ILE A 400 -16.14 -15.87 6.20
N ASP A 401 -16.75 -14.76 5.78
CA ASP A 401 -17.59 -14.70 4.56
C ASP A 401 -16.85 -14.13 3.34
N GLY A 402 -15.74 -13.42 3.56
CA GLY A 402 -14.94 -12.87 2.46
C GLY A 402 -13.59 -12.29 2.82
N PHE A 403 -12.85 -11.91 1.77
CA PHE A 403 -11.54 -11.26 1.84
C PHE A 403 -11.48 -9.97 1.02
N ARG A 404 -10.91 -8.91 1.62
CA ARG A 404 -10.34 -7.76 0.88
C ARG A 404 -8.85 -8.00 0.72
N TYR A 405 -8.35 -7.90 -0.51
CA TYR A 405 -6.91 -8.05 -0.77
C TYR A 405 -6.24 -6.69 -0.82
N ASP A 406 -5.37 -6.47 0.15
CA ASP A 406 -4.42 -5.35 0.20
C ASP A 406 -3.33 -5.49 -0.86
N ALA A 407 -2.79 -4.35 -1.30
CA ALA A 407 -1.63 -4.26 -2.18
C ALA A 407 -1.78 -5.11 -3.44
N PHE A 408 -3.01 -5.38 -3.87
CA PHE A 408 -3.28 -6.54 -4.73
C PHE A 408 -2.71 -6.38 -6.14
N TYR A 409 -2.58 -5.12 -6.57
CA TYR A 409 -1.86 -4.74 -7.78
C TYR A 409 -0.37 -5.13 -7.71
N HIS A 410 0.25 -4.97 -6.54
CA HIS A 410 1.69 -5.14 -6.30
C HIS A 410 2.14 -6.59 -6.12
N ILE A 411 1.21 -7.53 -5.94
CA ILE A 411 1.44 -8.99 -5.80
C ILE A 411 2.50 -9.52 -6.80
N PHE A 412 2.43 -9.10 -8.06
CA PHE A 412 3.44 -9.39 -9.09
C PHE A 412 3.86 -8.15 -9.92
N ASP A 413 3.42 -6.95 -9.54
CA ASP A 413 3.82 -5.69 -10.20
C ASP A 413 4.63 -4.79 -9.26
N ASN A 414 5.95 -4.84 -9.44
CA ASN A 414 6.94 -4.05 -8.74
C ASN A 414 8.10 -3.78 -9.72
N TYR A 415 8.82 -2.68 -9.57
CA TYR A 415 10.00 -2.34 -10.35
C TYR A 415 11.17 -3.34 -10.22
N ASN A 416 11.10 -4.29 -9.26
CA ASN A 416 12.09 -5.35 -9.12
C ASN A 416 11.85 -6.49 -10.15
N PRO A 417 12.82 -6.80 -11.04
CA PRO A 417 12.68 -7.82 -12.07
C PRO A 417 12.46 -9.24 -11.52
N ASN A 418 12.88 -9.51 -10.28
CA ASN A 418 12.70 -10.81 -9.63
C ASN A 418 11.24 -11.06 -9.19
N LYS A 419 10.41 -10.01 -9.08
CA LYS A 419 8.98 -10.10 -8.73
C LYS A 419 8.06 -10.15 -9.96
N HIS A 420 8.58 -9.98 -11.17
CA HIS A 420 7.77 -9.94 -12.40
C HIS A 420 7.11 -11.28 -12.78
N GLY A 421 6.08 -11.17 -13.62
CA GLY A 421 5.34 -12.31 -14.17
C GLY A 421 6.12 -13.17 -15.16
N GLU A 422 5.62 -14.38 -15.43
CA GLU A 422 6.10 -15.22 -16.53
C GLU A 422 5.86 -14.48 -17.85
N ASN A 423 6.87 -14.49 -18.73
CA ASN A 423 6.87 -13.72 -19.97
C ASN A 423 6.63 -12.21 -19.78
N GLY A 424 6.87 -11.67 -18.57
CA GLY A 424 6.72 -10.25 -18.25
C GLY A 424 5.30 -9.76 -17.98
N SER A 425 4.28 -10.64 -17.93
CA SER A 425 2.89 -10.23 -17.62
C SER A 425 2.51 -10.50 -16.16
N SER A 426 2.54 -9.46 -15.33
CA SER A 426 2.13 -9.51 -13.91
C SER A 426 0.66 -9.90 -13.74
N THR A 427 -0.23 -9.29 -14.51
CA THR A 427 -1.70 -9.44 -14.42
C THR A 427 -2.16 -10.90 -14.51
N ASN A 428 -1.58 -11.70 -15.42
CA ASN A 428 -1.98 -13.11 -15.57
C ASN A 428 -1.61 -13.94 -14.33
N LYS A 429 -0.45 -13.70 -13.70
CA LYS A 429 -0.07 -14.36 -12.45
C LYS A 429 -0.96 -13.94 -11.29
N THR A 430 -1.18 -12.63 -11.12
CA THR A 430 -2.08 -12.09 -10.08
C THR A 430 -3.47 -12.73 -10.17
N THR A 431 -4.03 -12.81 -11.37
CA THR A 431 -5.38 -13.36 -11.58
C THR A 431 -5.43 -14.88 -11.40
N SER A 432 -4.38 -15.60 -11.81
CA SER A 432 -4.24 -17.04 -11.55
C SER A 432 -4.13 -17.36 -10.05
N ALA A 433 -3.38 -16.54 -9.28
CA ALA A 433 -3.30 -16.67 -7.82
C ALA A 433 -4.68 -16.53 -7.17
N PHE A 434 -5.49 -15.54 -7.58
CA PHE A 434 -6.88 -15.41 -7.11
C PHE A 434 -7.77 -16.62 -7.45
N VAL A 435 -7.55 -17.30 -8.58
CA VAL A 435 -8.26 -18.57 -8.85
C VAL A 435 -7.86 -19.67 -7.86
N SER A 436 -6.58 -19.76 -7.48
CA SER A 436 -6.12 -20.69 -6.43
C SER A 436 -6.76 -20.36 -5.08
N TRP A 437 -6.69 -19.09 -4.68
CA TRP A 437 -7.21 -18.60 -3.40
C TRP A 437 -8.73 -18.76 -3.29
N ARG A 438 -9.49 -18.49 -4.37
CA ARG A 438 -10.94 -18.79 -4.42
C ARG A 438 -11.22 -20.27 -4.23
N LYS A 439 -10.47 -21.16 -4.89
CA LYS A 439 -10.67 -22.62 -4.74
C LYS A 439 -10.42 -23.08 -3.30
N ALA A 440 -9.38 -22.56 -2.66
CA ALA A 440 -9.07 -22.86 -1.27
C ALA A 440 -10.14 -22.35 -0.29
N ALA A 441 -10.63 -21.12 -0.48
CA ALA A 441 -11.72 -20.57 0.33
C ALA A 441 -13.05 -21.32 0.10
N ASN A 442 -13.42 -21.61 -1.15
CA ASN A 442 -14.64 -22.37 -1.48
C ASN A 442 -14.59 -23.82 -0.93
N LYS A 443 -13.41 -24.46 -0.87
CA LYS A 443 -13.23 -25.75 -0.17
C LYS A 443 -13.54 -25.64 1.33
N GLY A 444 -13.28 -24.49 1.95
CA GLY A 444 -13.66 -24.21 3.32
C GLY A 444 -15.17 -24.03 3.52
N LEU A 445 -15.85 -23.37 2.57
CA LEU A 445 -17.31 -23.33 2.53
C LEU A 445 -17.93 -24.73 2.35
N GLU A 446 -17.39 -25.53 1.43
CA GLU A 446 -17.84 -26.90 1.19
C GLU A 446 -17.74 -27.76 2.46
N ALA A 447 -16.64 -27.63 3.22
CA ALA A 447 -16.47 -28.32 4.49
C ALA A 447 -17.52 -27.93 5.55
N ARG A 448 -17.93 -26.65 5.61
CA ARG A 448 -19.04 -26.18 6.47
C ARG A 448 -20.37 -26.77 6.03
N THR A 449 -20.68 -26.72 4.72
CA THR A 449 -21.90 -27.29 4.14
C THR A 449 -22.01 -28.79 4.41
N ASN A 450 -20.93 -29.54 4.18
CA ASN A 450 -20.84 -30.98 4.49
C ASN A 450 -21.00 -31.30 5.99
N SER A 451 -20.76 -30.30 6.86
CA SER A 451 -20.94 -30.38 8.32
C SER A 451 -22.29 -29.82 8.80
N ASN A 452 -23.20 -29.48 7.87
CA ASN A 452 -24.50 -28.82 8.13
C ASN A 452 -24.39 -27.45 8.82
N ILE A 453 -23.28 -26.73 8.64
CA ILE A 453 -23.07 -25.38 9.17
C ILE A 453 -23.41 -24.37 8.07
N THR A 454 -24.37 -23.49 8.32
CA THR A 454 -24.83 -22.51 7.35
C THR A 454 -23.78 -21.43 7.06
N SER A 455 -23.73 -21.01 5.80
CA SER A 455 -22.90 -19.91 5.28
C SER A 455 -23.80 -18.81 4.70
N SER A 456 -23.28 -17.59 4.57
CA SER A 456 -24.01 -16.45 3.97
C SER A 456 -24.09 -16.48 2.44
N THR A 457 -23.25 -17.32 1.81
CA THR A 457 -23.04 -17.47 0.37
C THR A 457 -22.49 -18.87 0.06
N ASP A 458 -22.75 -19.36 -1.16
CA ASP A 458 -22.18 -20.60 -1.71
C ASP A 458 -20.85 -20.37 -2.47
N ASP A 459 -20.50 -19.11 -2.75
CA ASP A 459 -19.25 -18.70 -3.40
C ASP A 459 -18.59 -17.57 -2.59
N PHE A 460 -17.33 -17.78 -2.19
CA PHE A 460 -16.65 -16.93 -1.20
C PHE A 460 -16.44 -15.51 -1.71
N PHE A 461 -16.72 -14.50 -0.89
CA PHE A 461 -16.61 -13.12 -1.34
C PHE A 461 -15.15 -12.67 -1.37
N MET A 462 -14.69 -12.07 -2.47
CA MET A 462 -13.28 -11.68 -2.65
C MET A 462 -13.20 -10.40 -3.47
N PHE A 463 -12.56 -9.36 -2.97
CA PHE A 463 -12.39 -8.11 -3.72
C PHE A 463 -11.02 -7.47 -3.51
N GLY A 464 -10.56 -6.75 -4.54
CA GLY A 464 -9.27 -6.06 -4.51
C GLY A 464 -9.38 -4.58 -4.15
N GLU A 465 -8.35 -4.07 -3.47
CA GLU A 465 -8.05 -2.64 -3.33
C GLU A 465 -7.67 -2.00 -4.68
N TRP A 466 -8.63 -1.39 -5.37
CA TRP A 466 -8.42 -0.79 -6.68
C TRP A 466 -8.61 0.72 -6.67
N TRP A 467 -7.66 1.44 -7.25
CA TRP A 467 -7.64 2.91 -7.30
C TRP A 467 -7.95 3.50 -8.69
N GLY A 468 -8.11 2.65 -9.71
CA GLY A 468 -8.47 3.04 -11.08
C GLY A 468 -9.97 2.94 -11.36
N SER A 469 -10.35 2.90 -12.64
CA SER A 469 -11.74 2.62 -13.03
C SER A 469 -12.03 1.11 -13.05
N VAL A 470 -13.23 0.69 -12.65
CA VAL A 470 -13.64 -0.72 -12.67
C VAL A 470 -13.51 -1.37 -14.06
N TYR A 471 -13.60 -0.59 -15.15
CA TYR A 471 -13.41 -1.08 -16.51
C TYR A 471 -12.01 -1.69 -16.73
N ASP A 472 -10.98 -1.13 -16.12
CA ASP A 472 -9.59 -1.60 -16.19
C ASP A 472 -9.32 -2.79 -15.26
N ALA A 473 -10.12 -2.94 -14.20
CA ALA A 473 -10.03 -4.04 -13.24
C ALA A 473 -10.59 -5.37 -13.78
N ASN A 474 -11.37 -5.34 -14.86
CA ASN A 474 -12.00 -6.53 -15.47
C ASN A 474 -11.05 -7.70 -15.74
N LYS A 475 -9.79 -7.38 -16.05
CA LYS A 475 -8.69 -8.35 -16.24
C LYS A 475 -8.39 -9.22 -15.01
N TYR A 476 -8.87 -8.84 -13.82
CA TYR A 476 -8.71 -9.57 -12.57
C TYR A 476 -9.95 -10.37 -12.13
N PHE A 477 -11.10 -10.27 -12.81
CA PHE A 477 -12.33 -10.98 -12.43
C PHE A 477 -12.45 -12.41 -12.99
N LYS A 478 -11.78 -12.70 -14.12
CA LYS A 478 -11.74 -14.05 -14.72
C LYS A 478 -10.35 -14.39 -15.24
N PHE A 479 -9.90 -15.62 -15.02
CA PHE A 479 -8.71 -16.21 -15.66
C PHE A 479 -9.09 -17.55 -16.29
N LEU A 480 -8.84 -17.72 -17.59
CA LEU A 480 -9.24 -18.91 -18.37
C LEU A 480 -10.73 -19.28 -18.19
N ASN A 481 -11.61 -18.26 -18.20
CA ASN A 481 -13.05 -18.34 -17.90
C ASN A 481 -13.44 -18.80 -16.48
N ILE A 482 -12.48 -19.01 -15.57
CA ILE A 482 -12.72 -19.29 -14.16
C ILE A 482 -12.78 -17.96 -13.40
N LYS A 483 -13.79 -17.78 -12.52
CA LYS A 483 -13.93 -16.59 -11.65
C LYS A 483 -12.74 -16.49 -10.68
N SER A 484 -12.16 -15.31 -10.56
CA SER A 484 -11.03 -14.99 -9.67
C SER A 484 -11.48 -14.03 -8.56
N LEU A 485 -11.33 -12.72 -8.73
CA LEU A 485 -11.98 -11.74 -7.85
C LEU A 485 -13.49 -11.66 -8.15
N GLY A 486 -14.27 -11.39 -7.11
CA GLY A 486 -15.70 -11.12 -7.19
C GLY A 486 -16.05 -9.63 -7.25
N SER A 487 -15.10 -8.73 -6.98
CA SER A 487 -15.25 -7.28 -7.18
C SER A 487 -13.90 -6.55 -7.01
N VAL A 488 -13.90 -5.23 -7.18
CA VAL A 488 -12.96 -4.29 -6.59
C VAL A 488 -13.72 -3.07 -6.07
N ILE A 489 -13.15 -2.35 -5.11
CA ILE A 489 -13.73 -1.08 -4.65
C ILE A 489 -13.77 -0.03 -5.79
N ASP A 490 -14.83 0.76 -5.88
CA ASP A 490 -14.98 1.82 -6.90
C ASP A 490 -14.90 3.21 -6.26
N GLY A 491 -13.68 3.74 -6.22
CA GLY A 491 -13.40 5.11 -5.82
C GLY A 491 -13.35 6.10 -7.00
N HIS A 492 -13.60 5.65 -8.24
CA HIS A 492 -13.34 6.42 -9.45
C HIS A 492 -14.60 6.84 -10.19
N ASN A 493 -15.49 5.90 -10.52
CA ASN A 493 -16.69 6.21 -11.29
C ASN A 493 -17.77 6.84 -10.39
N TYR A 494 -17.83 6.44 -9.12
CA TYR A 494 -18.72 7.07 -8.14
C TYR A 494 -18.28 8.49 -7.72
N LYS A 495 -16.99 8.83 -7.81
CA LYS A 495 -16.43 10.16 -7.43
C LYS A 495 -15.98 10.94 -8.65
N THR A 496 -16.93 11.55 -9.36
CA THR A 496 -16.68 12.32 -10.58
C THR A 496 -15.87 13.60 -10.30
N LYS A 497 -14.94 13.92 -11.20
CA LYS A 497 -14.12 15.15 -11.14
C LYS A 497 -14.77 16.24 -12.00
N GLU A 498 -15.43 17.19 -11.37
CA GLU A 498 -16.06 18.33 -12.06
C GLU A 498 -15.12 19.54 -12.07
N TYR A 499 -14.97 20.22 -13.20
CA TYR A 499 -14.23 21.48 -13.27
C TYR A 499 -15.18 22.65 -13.06
N ASN A 500 -15.04 23.39 -11.95
CA ASN A 500 -15.86 24.55 -11.68
C ASN A 500 -15.41 25.72 -12.59
N THR A 501 -16.27 26.13 -13.52
CA THR A 501 -15.96 27.18 -14.50
C THR A 501 -15.89 28.58 -13.92
N SER A 502 -16.44 28.81 -12.73
CA SER A 502 -16.41 30.11 -12.02
C SER A 502 -15.16 30.29 -11.16
N THR A 503 -14.58 29.20 -10.62
CA THR A 503 -13.37 29.25 -9.78
C THR A 503 -12.12 28.71 -10.45
N GLY A 504 -12.24 27.96 -11.56
CA GLY A 504 -11.12 27.31 -12.23
C GLY A 504 -10.57 26.08 -11.50
N GLU A 505 -11.30 25.56 -10.53
CA GLU A 505 -10.83 24.44 -9.70
C GLU A 505 -11.58 23.13 -9.94
N LEU A 506 -10.86 22.03 -9.81
CA LEU A 506 -11.41 20.68 -9.76
C LEU A 506 -12.18 20.46 -8.44
N VAL A 507 -13.42 19.96 -8.53
CA VAL A 507 -14.26 19.50 -7.41
C VAL A 507 -14.42 17.99 -7.57
N LYS A 508 -14.54 17.25 -6.46
CA LYS A 508 -15.10 15.90 -6.50
C LYS A 508 -16.58 15.94 -6.17
N SER A 509 -17.40 15.42 -7.07
CA SER A 509 -18.85 15.24 -6.91
C SER A 509 -19.15 13.75 -6.76
N VAL A 510 -20.33 13.42 -6.24
CA VAL A 510 -20.80 12.02 -6.04
C VAL A 510 -22.11 11.77 -6.77
N TYR A 511 -22.30 12.46 -7.89
CA TYR A 511 -23.36 12.19 -8.85
C TYR A 511 -22.87 11.29 -9.99
N LEU A 512 -23.78 10.43 -10.44
CA LEU A 512 -23.65 9.54 -11.58
C LEU A 512 -25.00 9.52 -12.32
N THR A 513 -24.99 9.74 -13.64
CA THR A 513 -26.20 9.67 -14.47
C THR A 513 -26.75 8.24 -14.55
N PRO A 514 -28.04 8.06 -14.84
CA PRO A 514 -28.62 6.73 -15.10
C PRO A 514 -27.86 5.93 -16.16
N ASN A 515 -27.35 6.58 -17.22
CA ASN A 515 -26.62 5.92 -18.30
C ASN A 515 -25.20 5.50 -17.89
N GLU A 516 -24.49 6.33 -17.11
CA GLU A 516 -23.19 5.94 -16.56
C GLU A 516 -23.34 4.79 -15.56
N GLU A 517 -24.37 4.80 -14.71
CA GLU A 517 -24.65 3.70 -13.78
C GLU A 517 -25.00 2.41 -14.52
N LYS A 518 -25.88 2.46 -15.55
CA LYS A 518 -26.17 1.31 -16.43
C LYS A 518 -24.91 0.78 -17.10
N SER A 519 -23.97 1.65 -17.49
CA SER A 519 -22.70 1.24 -18.10
C SER A 519 -21.81 0.47 -17.11
N VAL A 520 -21.65 1.01 -15.90
CA VAL A 520 -20.89 0.36 -14.81
C VAL A 520 -21.49 -1.00 -14.46
N ILE A 521 -22.81 -1.06 -14.24
CA ILE A 521 -23.51 -2.30 -13.88
C ILE A 521 -23.45 -3.35 -15.00
N ASN A 522 -23.71 -2.97 -16.27
CA ASN A 522 -23.62 -3.92 -17.39
C ASN A 522 -22.21 -4.51 -17.52
N ASN A 523 -21.17 -3.68 -17.31
CA ASN A 523 -19.80 -4.13 -17.35
C ASN A 523 -19.53 -5.16 -16.23
N LEU A 524 -19.81 -4.82 -14.97
CA LEU A 524 -19.58 -5.71 -13.82
C LEU A 524 -20.43 -6.99 -13.89
N ASN A 525 -21.69 -6.90 -14.32
CA ASN A 525 -22.58 -8.07 -14.49
C ASN A 525 -22.03 -9.07 -15.52
N SER A 526 -21.34 -8.62 -16.58
CA SER A 526 -20.70 -9.52 -17.55
C SER A 526 -19.56 -10.37 -16.96
N TYR A 527 -19.02 -9.96 -15.80
CA TYR A 527 -18.01 -10.71 -15.04
C TYR A 527 -18.59 -11.44 -13.81
N HIS A 528 -19.88 -11.26 -13.50
CA HIS A 528 -20.48 -11.62 -12.20
C HIS A 528 -19.76 -10.95 -11.02
N ALA A 529 -19.45 -9.66 -11.20
CA ALA A 529 -18.81 -8.83 -10.20
C ALA A 529 -19.81 -7.87 -9.53
N GLU A 530 -19.64 -7.65 -8.23
CA GLU A 530 -20.43 -6.67 -7.46
C GLU A 530 -19.86 -5.25 -7.68
N TRP A 531 -20.68 -4.22 -7.58
CA TRP A 531 -20.30 -2.82 -7.57
C TRP A 531 -20.19 -2.34 -6.13
N MET A 532 -19.01 -1.82 -5.77
CA MET A 532 -18.68 -1.44 -4.40
C MET A 532 -18.28 0.05 -4.32
N PRO A 533 -19.23 0.98 -4.52
CA PRO A 533 -18.96 2.41 -4.42
C PRO A 533 -18.69 2.82 -2.96
N PHE A 534 -17.82 3.81 -2.76
CA PHE A 534 -17.48 4.32 -1.43
C PHE A 534 -17.05 5.79 -1.43
N LEU A 535 -17.28 6.49 -0.32
CA LEU A 535 -16.89 7.89 -0.11
C LEU A 535 -15.41 8.01 0.29
N ASP A 536 -15.06 7.44 1.43
CA ASP A 536 -13.71 7.41 2.00
C ASP A 536 -13.43 6.07 2.70
N ASN A 537 -12.18 5.86 3.11
CA ASN A 537 -11.72 4.67 3.82
C ASN A 537 -10.49 5.03 4.68
N HIS A 538 -9.90 4.04 5.34
CA HIS A 538 -8.74 4.22 6.22
C HIS A 538 -7.44 4.69 5.53
N ASP A 539 -7.42 4.79 4.19
CA ASP A 539 -6.27 5.16 3.36
C ASP A 539 -6.51 6.38 2.46
N ILE A 540 -7.72 6.95 2.42
CA ILE A 540 -7.97 8.18 1.66
C ILE A 540 -8.57 9.28 2.53
N GLU A 541 -8.30 10.51 2.12
CA GLU A 541 -8.85 11.71 2.75
C GLU A 541 -10.37 11.61 2.88
N ARG A 542 -10.90 12.03 4.04
CA ARG A 542 -12.36 11.98 4.29
C ARG A 542 -13.06 12.85 3.26
N TRP A 543 -14.15 12.36 2.66
CA TRP A 543 -14.79 13.01 1.51
C TRP A 543 -15.18 14.47 1.80
N ILE A 544 -15.64 14.74 3.04
CA ILE A 544 -15.98 16.10 3.47
C ILE A 544 -14.81 17.08 3.35
N ASN A 545 -13.58 16.65 3.60
CA ASN A 545 -12.38 17.49 3.51
C ASN A 545 -12.07 17.92 2.07
N GLU A 546 -12.49 17.14 1.07
CA GLU A 546 -12.31 17.45 -0.35
C GLU A 546 -13.29 18.53 -0.86
N VAL A 547 -14.39 18.77 -0.14
CA VAL A 547 -15.41 19.78 -0.47
C VAL A 547 -15.46 20.95 0.52
N LYS A 548 -14.94 20.78 1.74
CA LYS A 548 -15.01 21.75 2.87
C LYS A 548 -14.67 23.18 2.47
N TRP A 549 -13.50 23.36 1.83
CA TRP A 549 -13.02 24.67 1.37
C TRP A 549 -14.03 25.41 0.47
N LYS A 550 -14.80 24.68 -0.35
CA LYS A 550 -15.76 25.26 -1.31
C LYS A 550 -17.10 25.63 -0.67
N ILE A 551 -17.42 24.99 0.45
CA ILE A 551 -18.64 25.24 1.21
C ILE A 551 -18.43 26.41 2.18
N THR A 552 -17.36 26.35 2.98
CA THR A 552 -17.15 27.25 4.13
C THR A 552 -15.89 28.11 4.04
N HIS A 553 -15.09 28.00 2.98
CA HIS A 553 -13.78 28.68 2.84
C HIS A 553 -12.85 28.42 4.06
N SER A 554 -13.02 27.24 4.66
CA SER A 554 -12.27 26.81 5.84
C SER A 554 -11.26 25.73 5.47
N ASN A 555 -10.02 25.90 5.97
CA ASN A 555 -8.97 24.90 5.78
C ASN A 555 -9.26 23.63 6.58
N VAL A 556 -8.83 22.49 6.06
CA VAL A 556 -8.78 21.21 6.77
C VAL A 556 -7.60 21.27 7.77
N THR A 557 -7.82 20.94 9.04
CA THR A 557 -6.78 21.02 10.08
C THR A 557 -6.91 19.89 11.10
N ASN A 558 -5.83 19.60 11.82
CA ASN A 558 -5.81 18.66 12.95
C ASN A 558 -6.48 19.21 14.23
N LYS A 559 -7.01 20.44 14.22
CA LYS A 559 -7.68 21.01 15.40
C LYS A 559 -9.15 20.57 15.44
N PRO A 560 -9.70 20.33 16.64
CA PRO A 560 -11.14 20.17 16.84
C PRO A 560 -11.95 21.23 16.11
N SER A 561 -12.93 20.82 15.31
CA SER A 561 -13.93 21.73 14.75
C SER A 561 -15.26 21.01 14.55
N VAL A 562 -16.34 21.65 15.00
CA VAL A 562 -17.71 21.17 14.75
C VAL A 562 -18.09 21.51 13.31
N LEU A 563 -18.69 20.57 12.58
CA LEU A 563 -19.19 20.85 11.24
C LEU A 563 -20.34 21.87 11.26
N THR A 564 -20.32 22.76 10.28
CA THR A 564 -21.42 23.69 9.98
C THR A 564 -22.61 22.98 9.34
N GLN A 565 -23.77 23.63 9.32
CA GLN A 565 -24.96 23.05 8.68
C GLN A 565 -24.77 22.80 7.17
N ASP A 566 -24.10 23.71 6.44
CA ASP A 566 -23.83 23.53 5.01
C ASP A 566 -22.88 22.33 4.75
N GLU A 567 -21.93 22.05 5.65
CA GLU A 567 -21.06 20.86 5.60
C GLU A 567 -21.82 19.56 5.94
N ILE A 568 -22.67 19.60 6.97
CA ILE A 568 -23.57 18.49 7.34
C ILE A 568 -24.51 18.15 6.18
N ASP A 569 -25.05 19.15 5.50
CA ASP A 569 -25.96 18.95 4.36
C ASP A 569 -25.21 18.40 3.13
N ALA A 570 -23.94 18.76 2.91
CA ALA A 570 -23.08 18.12 1.91
C ALA A 570 -22.80 16.64 2.24
N TYR A 571 -22.53 16.32 3.51
CA TYR A 571 -22.33 14.94 3.97
C TYR A 571 -23.59 14.10 3.74
N ASN A 572 -24.76 14.62 4.10
CA ASN A 572 -26.03 13.94 3.90
C ASN A 572 -26.42 13.80 2.42
N TYR A 573 -26.06 14.77 1.57
CA TYR A 573 -26.14 14.65 0.10
C TYR A 573 -25.34 13.44 -0.40
N ALA A 574 -24.09 13.28 0.09
CA ALA A 574 -23.22 12.20 -0.33
C ALA A 574 -23.67 10.82 0.16
N LEU A 575 -24.13 10.72 1.41
CA LEU A 575 -24.73 9.50 1.98
C LEU A 575 -26.01 9.09 1.24
N THR A 576 -26.87 10.05 0.89
CA THR A 576 -28.10 9.77 0.15
C THR A 576 -27.79 9.31 -1.28
N SER A 577 -26.87 9.98 -1.98
CA SER A 577 -26.43 9.52 -3.32
C SER A 577 -25.87 8.09 -3.25
N LEU A 578 -25.06 7.76 -2.24
CA LEU A 578 -24.44 6.44 -2.09
C LEU A 578 -25.48 5.33 -1.91
N LEU A 579 -26.42 5.53 -0.98
CA LEU A 579 -27.38 4.50 -0.58
C LEU A 579 -28.61 4.40 -1.50
N SER A 580 -28.78 5.35 -2.41
CA SER A 580 -29.83 5.35 -3.45
C SER A 580 -29.56 4.41 -4.64
N ARG A 581 -28.42 3.71 -4.66
CA ARG A 581 -27.95 2.93 -5.82
C ARG A 581 -27.76 1.45 -5.51
N GLY A 582 -27.99 0.60 -6.50
CA GLY A 582 -27.82 -0.86 -6.36
C GLY A 582 -26.37 -1.27 -6.16
N GLY A 583 -26.16 -2.51 -5.70
CA GLY A 583 -24.84 -3.06 -5.38
C GLY A 583 -24.56 -3.05 -3.88
N LEU A 584 -23.27 -3.05 -3.52
CA LEU A 584 -22.77 -3.17 -2.15
C LEU A 584 -21.97 -1.91 -1.75
N PRO A 585 -22.63 -0.76 -1.51
CA PRO A 585 -21.98 0.45 -1.02
C PRO A 585 -21.26 0.20 0.31
N ILE A 586 -20.13 0.87 0.47
CA ILE A 586 -19.29 0.82 1.68
C ILE A 586 -19.38 2.18 2.40
N LEU A 587 -19.79 2.15 3.66
CA LEU A 587 -19.56 3.23 4.63
C LEU A 587 -18.26 2.96 5.37
N TYR A 588 -17.48 3.99 5.67
CA TYR A 588 -16.34 3.92 6.55
C TYR A 588 -16.67 4.52 7.92
N ASP A 589 -16.14 3.90 8.97
CA ASP A 589 -16.03 4.38 10.35
C ASP A 589 -16.46 5.85 10.55
N GLY A 590 -17.66 6.07 11.12
CA GLY A 590 -18.09 7.40 11.53
C GLY A 590 -18.59 8.32 10.42
N ASN A 591 -18.78 7.84 9.18
CA ASN A 591 -19.47 8.60 8.14
C ASN A 591 -20.86 9.09 8.60
N GLU A 592 -21.59 8.24 9.32
CA GLU A 592 -22.90 8.51 9.90
C GLU A 592 -22.87 9.39 11.16
N LEU A 593 -21.69 9.59 11.77
CA LEU A 593 -21.41 10.62 12.79
C LEU A 593 -20.93 11.96 12.20
N TYR A 594 -20.74 12.02 10.88
CA TYR A 594 -20.04 13.11 10.18
C TYR A 594 -18.60 13.31 10.65
N MET A 595 -17.88 12.23 10.96
CA MET A 595 -16.45 12.31 11.26
C MET A 595 -15.68 12.82 10.02
N GLN A 596 -14.78 13.77 10.26
CA GLN A 596 -14.05 14.51 9.24
C GLN A 596 -12.55 14.19 9.23
N GLY A 597 -11.97 13.69 10.33
CA GLY A 597 -10.52 13.46 10.42
C GLY A 597 -9.66 14.73 10.24
N GLY A 598 -8.37 14.59 10.48
CA GLY A 598 -7.36 15.59 10.13
C GLY A 598 -6.84 15.39 8.70
N PRO A 599 -6.10 16.36 8.14
CA PRO A 599 -5.55 16.24 6.79
C PRO A 599 -4.55 15.08 6.67
N LYS A 600 -4.61 14.34 5.57
CA LYS A 600 -3.75 13.17 5.32
C LYS A 600 -2.27 13.52 5.06
N SER A 601 -1.96 14.69 4.47
CA SER A 601 -0.61 15.05 4.00
C SER A 601 -0.10 16.40 4.53
N GLY A 602 1.17 16.49 4.97
CA GLY A 602 1.79 17.73 5.52
C GLY A 602 2.39 17.57 6.94
N GLU A 603 2.46 18.66 7.72
CA GLU A 603 3.00 18.63 9.09
C GLU A 603 2.02 18.05 10.12
N GLY A 604 2.43 16.98 10.82
CA GLY A 604 1.58 16.30 11.80
C GLY A 604 0.50 15.42 11.15
N ASN A 605 0.84 14.87 9.98
CA ASN A 605 -0.09 14.20 9.09
C ASN A 605 0.35 12.77 8.77
N GLY A 606 -0.63 11.93 8.45
CA GLY A 606 -0.52 10.49 8.24
C GLY A 606 -1.89 9.84 8.42
N ASP A 607 -2.00 8.54 8.17
CA ASP A 607 -3.31 7.86 8.14
C ASP A 607 -4.01 7.84 9.52
N TYR A 608 -3.27 7.99 10.62
CA TYR A 608 -3.82 8.14 11.97
C TYR A 608 -4.80 9.32 12.12
N ASN A 609 -4.73 10.32 11.23
CA ASN A 609 -5.68 11.43 11.21
C ASN A 609 -7.06 11.06 10.65
N ILE A 610 -7.14 10.05 9.78
CA ILE A 610 -8.39 9.53 9.20
C ILE A 610 -8.84 8.22 9.89
N ARG A 611 -7.96 7.62 10.69
CA ARG A 611 -8.16 6.50 11.62
C ARG A 611 -8.28 6.97 13.09
N GLU A 612 -8.89 8.14 13.31
CA GLU A 612 -9.11 8.69 14.66
C GLU A 612 -10.08 7.81 15.47
N SER A 613 -10.08 7.91 16.81
CA SER A 613 -11.03 7.13 17.64
C SER A 613 -12.48 7.45 17.28
N PHE A 614 -13.30 6.40 17.17
CA PHE A 614 -14.74 6.51 17.06
C PHE A 614 -15.33 7.30 18.25
N ASN A 615 -16.39 8.05 18.01
CA ASN A 615 -16.87 9.09 18.92
C ASN A 615 -17.99 8.60 19.85
N TRP A 616 -17.61 7.86 20.90
CA TRP A 616 -18.46 7.48 22.02
C TRP A 616 -18.67 8.62 23.02
N GLU A 617 -19.83 8.62 23.69
CA GLU A 617 -20.08 9.36 24.93
C GLU A 617 -19.75 8.52 26.17
N ASP A 618 -19.95 7.20 26.10
CA ASP A 618 -19.52 6.26 27.12
C ASP A 618 -17.97 6.24 27.25
N PRO A 619 -17.40 6.73 28.37
CA PRO A 619 -15.95 6.84 28.53
C PRO A 619 -15.26 5.46 28.61
N SER A 620 -15.98 4.39 28.96
CA SER A 620 -15.43 3.03 28.97
C SER A 620 -15.07 2.55 27.57
N LYS A 621 -15.80 2.99 26.54
CA LYS A 621 -15.60 2.59 25.14
C LYS A 621 -14.56 3.44 24.38
N VAL A 622 -14.20 4.61 24.90
CA VAL A 622 -13.31 5.56 24.22
C VAL A 622 -11.92 4.97 24.03
N VAL A 623 -11.47 4.90 22.78
CA VAL A 623 -10.10 4.51 22.43
C VAL A 623 -9.15 5.70 22.64
N TYR A 624 -8.03 5.42 23.29
CA TYR A 624 -6.90 6.34 23.41
C TYR A 624 -5.63 5.51 23.64
N PHE A 625 -4.78 5.37 22.63
CA PHE A 625 -3.48 4.69 22.79
C PHE A 625 -2.38 5.34 21.94
N PHE A 626 -1.13 5.14 22.37
CA PHE A 626 0.05 5.66 21.69
C PHE A 626 0.85 4.54 21.04
N GLU A 627 1.19 4.73 19.77
CA GLU A 627 2.05 3.84 19.00
C GLU A 627 3.51 4.25 19.17
N LYS A 628 4.33 3.31 19.63
CA LYS A 628 5.70 3.59 20.10
C LYS A 628 6.75 3.61 18.97
N LYS A 629 6.53 2.93 17.85
CA LYS A 629 7.43 2.81 16.69
C LYS A 629 7.32 4.00 15.74
N SER A 630 6.12 4.45 15.36
CA SER A 630 5.81 5.63 14.55
C SER A 630 5.68 6.91 15.37
N GLY A 631 5.24 6.81 16.63
CA GLY A 631 4.93 7.96 17.48
C GLY A 631 3.51 8.51 17.29
N ASP A 632 2.62 7.75 16.64
CA ASP A 632 1.23 8.15 16.41
C ASP A 632 0.40 8.09 17.71
N LEU A 633 -0.53 9.02 17.87
CA LEU A 633 -1.55 8.98 18.93
C LEU A 633 -2.90 8.68 18.29
N ILE A 634 -3.47 7.52 18.61
CA ILE A 634 -4.83 7.16 18.22
C ILE A 634 -5.77 7.66 19.30
N SER A 635 -6.46 8.75 18.99
CA SER A 635 -7.48 9.39 19.82
C SER A 635 -8.45 10.15 18.92
N LYS A 636 -9.55 10.65 19.48
CA LYS A 636 -10.45 11.58 18.77
C LYS A 636 -9.76 12.95 18.64
N ARG A 637 -9.65 13.50 17.43
CA ARG A 637 -8.88 14.74 17.17
C ARG A 637 -9.73 15.80 16.47
N ALA A 638 -9.75 15.78 15.14
CA ALA A 638 -10.38 16.85 14.36
C ALA A 638 -11.92 16.81 14.46
N SER A 639 -12.51 15.62 14.63
CA SER A 639 -13.95 15.47 14.85
C SER A 639 -14.38 15.72 16.30
N PHE A 640 -13.47 16.12 17.20
CA PHE A 640 -13.85 16.49 18.56
C PHE A 640 -14.81 17.69 18.53
N GLY A 641 -15.94 17.54 19.23
CA GLY A 641 -17.04 18.50 19.24
C GLY A 641 -18.23 18.09 18.35
N ASN A 642 -18.04 17.19 17.38
CA ASN A 642 -19.18 16.56 16.70
C ASN A 642 -19.96 15.66 17.68
N PRO A 643 -21.28 15.46 17.48
CA PRO A 643 -22.09 14.65 18.38
C PRO A 643 -21.60 13.21 18.47
N SER A 644 -21.66 12.64 19.68
CA SER A 644 -21.39 11.22 19.94
C SER A 644 -22.41 10.31 19.27
N ILE A 645 -22.08 9.03 19.07
CA ILE A 645 -23.02 8.05 18.50
C ILE A 645 -24.33 7.97 19.31
N GLU A 646 -24.27 8.05 20.63
CA GLU A 646 -25.45 8.03 21.51
C GLU A 646 -26.38 9.22 21.22
N LYS A 647 -25.81 10.42 20.97
CA LYS A 647 -26.57 11.62 20.57
C LYS A 647 -27.08 11.52 19.14
N MET A 648 -26.31 10.92 18.23
CA MET A 648 -26.74 10.69 16.84
C MET A 648 -27.89 9.67 16.77
N ILE A 649 -27.88 8.63 17.61
CA ILE A 649 -29.02 7.69 17.73
C ILE A 649 -30.26 8.42 18.26
N ALA A 650 -30.09 9.31 19.24
CA ALA A 650 -31.19 10.05 19.87
C ALA A 650 -31.83 11.15 18.99
N ASP A 651 -31.06 11.82 18.11
CA ASP A 651 -31.59 12.82 17.19
C ASP A 651 -32.17 12.19 15.91
N PRO A 652 -33.49 12.28 15.66
CA PRO A 652 -34.13 11.70 14.47
C PRO A 652 -33.72 12.36 13.15
N ASN A 653 -33.00 13.49 13.18
CA ASN A 653 -32.48 14.22 12.01
C ASN A 653 -30.97 14.01 11.77
N SER A 654 -30.32 13.14 12.56
CA SER A 654 -28.89 12.84 12.47
C SER A 654 -28.50 12.06 11.21
N GLY A 655 -27.19 11.98 10.95
CA GLY A 655 -26.61 11.15 9.89
C GLY A 655 -26.89 9.66 10.12
N PHE A 656 -26.76 9.19 11.37
CA PHE A 656 -27.15 7.84 11.79
C PHE A 656 -28.60 7.53 11.43
N ASN A 657 -29.55 8.40 11.81
CA ASN A 657 -30.96 8.19 11.53
C ASN A 657 -31.31 8.35 10.04
N LEU A 658 -30.55 9.14 9.28
CA LEU A 658 -30.66 9.17 7.82
C LEU A 658 -30.20 7.85 7.19
N VAL A 659 -29.00 7.37 7.53
CA VAL A 659 -28.43 6.12 7.01
C VAL A 659 -29.32 4.93 7.37
N SER A 660 -29.78 4.81 8.62
CA SER A 660 -30.70 3.76 9.05
C SER A 660 -32.00 3.75 8.24
N LYS A 661 -32.62 4.93 8.01
CA LYS A 661 -33.81 5.04 7.13
C LYS A 661 -33.51 4.63 5.70
N LEU A 662 -32.37 5.04 5.14
CA LEU A 662 -31.95 4.64 3.78
C LEU A 662 -31.68 3.13 3.68
N ALA A 663 -31.07 2.52 4.70
CA ALA A 663 -30.87 1.07 4.78
C ALA A 663 -32.20 0.30 4.89
N GLN A 664 -33.16 0.78 5.68
CA GLN A 664 -34.53 0.25 5.71
C GLN A 664 -35.24 0.38 4.36
N ILE A 665 -34.97 1.43 3.58
CA ILE A 665 -35.50 1.56 2.22
C ILE A 665 -34.87 0.50 1.31
N ARG A 666 -33.55 0.29 1.37
CA ARG A 666 -32.85 -0.79 0.63
C ARG A 666 -33.34 -2.19 1.02
N GLN A 667 -33.69 -2.40 2.28
CA GLN A 667 -34.30 -3.63 2.79
C GLN A 667 -35.65 -3.91 2.13
N ASN A 668 -36.53 -2.90 2.11
CA ASN A 668 -37.92 -3.01 1.68
C ASN A 668 -38.12 -2.94 0.15
N TYR A 669 -37.23 -2.26 -0.57
CA TYR A 669 -37.33 -2.05 -2.02
C TYR A 669 -36.12 -2.69 -2.73
N PRO A 670 -36.27 -3.88 -3.34
CA PRO A 670 -35.21 -4.57 -4.08
C PRO A 670 -34.50 -3.66 -5.10
N ALA A 671 -35.24 -2.78 -5.78
CA ALA A 671 -34.72 -1.85 -6.77
C ALA A 671 -33.71 -0.82 -6.23
N ALA A 672 -33.69 -0.56 -4.91
CA ALA A 672 -32.70 0.28 -4.26
C ALA A 672 -31.42 -0.47 -3.86
N ARG A 673 -31.49 -1.82 -3.75
CA ARG A 673 -30.41 -2.67 -3.23
C ARG A 673 -29.70 -3.46 -4.33
N GLU A 674 -30.46 -4.02 -5.26
CA GLU A 674 -29.98 -5.01 -6.22
C GLU A 674 -29.34 -4.36 -7.44
N GLN A 675 -28.21 -4.92 -7.88
CA GLN A 675 -27.45 -4.47 -9.03
C GLN A 675 -28.05 -4.94 -10.36
N LYS A 676 -29.19 -4.35 -10.76
CA LYS A 676 -29.83 -4.65 -12.05
C LYS A 676 -30.20 -3.39 -12.82
N VAL A 677 -30.10 -3.45 -14.15
CA VAL A 677 -30.26 -2.29 -15.03
C VAL A 677 -31.71 -1.93 -15.29
N GLU A 678 -32.62 -2.90 -15.20
CA GLU A 678 -34.07 -2.72 -15.26
C GLU A 678 -34.60 -1.83 -14.14
N TYR A 679 -33.91 -1.78 -13.00
CA TYR A 679 -34.24 -0.91 -11.88
C TYR A 679 -33.80 0.55 -12.08
N ILE A 680 -33.18 0.92 -13.20
CA ILE A 680 -32.60 2.28 -13.40
C ILE A 680 -33.40 3.09 -14.43
N THR A 681 -33.97 4.20 -13.98
CA THR A 681 -34.87 5.04 -14.79
C THR A 681 -34.34 6.47 -14.95
N GLU A 682 -34.56 7.06 -16.13
CA GLU A 682 -34.27 8.49 -16.34
C GLU A 682 -35.29 9.37 -15.58
N PRO A 683 -34.86 10.39 -14.82
CA PRO A 683 -35.80 11.31 -14.16
C PRO A 683 -36.76 12.01 -15.14
N SER A 684 -36.31 12.21 -16.38
CA SER A 684 -37.11 12.77 -17.48
C SER A 684 -38.32 11.93 -17.88
N LEU A 685 -38.43 10.66 -17.44
CA LEU A 685 -39.65 9.86 -17.60
C LEU A 685 -40.79 10.42 -16.73
N LEU A 686 -40.49 10.76 -15.47
CA LEU A 686 -41.47 11.16 -14.45
C LEU A 686 -41.73 12.67 -14.43
N PHE A 687 -40.71 13.49 -14.70
CA PHE A 687 -40.76 14.94 -14.46
C PHE A 687 -40.73 15.80 -15.73
N ASP A 688 -41.49 16.89 -15.70
CA ASP A 688 -41.39 18.06 -16.55
C ASP A 688 -40.54 19.15 -15.85
N ASN A 689 -40.07 20.15 -16.61
CA ASN A 689 -39.17 21.22 -16.13
C ASN A 689 -37.84 20.72 -15.51
N LEU A 690 -37.39 19.52 -15.93
CA LEU A 690 -36.09 18.99 -15.57
C LEU A 690 -34.98 19.72 -16.35
N THR A 691 -34.03 20.31 -15.64
CA THR A 691 -32.78 20.85 -16.21
C THR A 691 -31.64 19.86 -15.97
N PRO A 692 -30.52 19.93 -16.71
CA PRO A 692 -29.36 19.07 -16.47
C PRO A 692 -28.85 19.15 -15.02
N ASP A 693 -28.86 20.33 -14.40
CA ASP A 693 -28.45 20.48 -13.00
C ASP A 693 -29.43 19.79 -12.04
N LYS A 694 -30.75 19.86 -12.31
CA LYS A 694 -31.75 19.13 -11.50
C LYS A 694 -31.61 17.62 -11.62
N GLU A 695 -31.27 17.13 -12.81
CA GLU A 695 -31.00 15.71 -13.04
C GLU A 695 -29.85 15.19 -12.15
N LYS A 696 -28.84 16.03 -11.86
CA LYS A 696 -27.73 15.69 -10.93
C LYS A 696 -28.13 15.43 -9.48
N MET A 697 -29.37 15.72 -9.12
CA MET A 697 -29.89 15.65 -7.76
C MET A 697 -30.99 14.61 -7.59
N ILE A 698 -31.28 13.84 -8.64
CA ILE A 698 -32.40 12.89 -8.68
C ILE A 698 -31.89 11.51 -9.08
N THR A 699 -32.20 10.50 -8.26
CA THR A 699 -32.07 9.09 -8.64
C THR A 699 -33.45 8.47 -8.65
N VAL A 700 -33.84 7.80 -9.74
CA VAL A 700 -35.13 7.09 -9.86
C VAL A 700 -34.87 5.59 -10.01
N ARG A 701 -35.54 4.80 -9.17
CA ARG A 701 -35.60 3.35 -9.27
C ARG A 701 -36.99 2.89 -9.68
N ASP A 702 -37.09 2.00 -10.66
CA ASP A 702 -38.34 1.32 -11.03
C ASP A 702 -38.48 0.05 -10.18
N ASN A 703 -39.56 -0.09 -9.42
CA ASN A 703 -39.79 -1.27 -8.56
C ASN A 703 -40.30 -2.50 -9.34
N GLN A 704 -40.55 -2.37 -10.65
CA GLN A 704 -41.12 -3.38 -11.55
C GLN A 704 -42.57 -3.81 -11.21
N ASP A 705 -43.27 -3.00 -10.41
CA ASP A 705 -44.66 -3.22 -9.97
C ASP A 705 -45.61 -2.06 -10.35
N GLY A 706 -45.14 -1.11 -11.17
CA GLY A 706 -45.86 0.13 -11.51
C GLY A 706 -45.58 1.31 -10.55
N THR A 707 -44.70 1.11 -9.56
CA THR A 707 -44.21 2.16 -8.68
C THR A 707 -42.73 2.47 -8.89
N TYR A 708 -42.35 3.70 -8.55
CA TYR A 708 -41.02 4.26 -8.68
C TYR A 708 -40.57 4.82 -7.34
N LEU A 709 -39.33 4.56 -6.97
CA LEU A 709 -38.68 5.14 -5.80
C LEU A 709 -37.80 6.31 -6.26
N VAL A 710 -38.18 7.54 -5.89
CA VAL A 710 -37.50 8.77 -6.30
C VAL A 710 -36.76 9.37 -5.12
N TYR A 711 -35.45 9.45 -5.26
CA TYR A 711 -34.54 10.13 -4.34
C TYR A 711 -34.27 11.55 -4.83
N PHE A 712 -34.32 12.52 -3.92
CA PHE A 712 -33.89 13.89 -4.10
C PHE A 712 -32.79 14.18 -3.09
N TYR A 713 -31.69 14.79 -3.51
CA TYR A 713 -30.61 15.20 -2.61
C TYR A 713 -29.84 16.40 -3.17
N GLY A 714 -29.66 17.45 -2.37
CA GLY A 714 -28.94 18.65 -2.79
C GLY A 714 -28.54 19.57 -1.63
N TYR A 715 -27.38 20.23 -1.77
CA TYR A 715 -26.78 21.12 -0.77
C TYR A 715 -26.33 22.44 -1.41
N LYS A 716 -25.88 23.41 -0.62
CA LYS A 716 -25.36 24.68 -1.14
C LYS A 716 -23.89 24.50 -1.56
N PRO A 717 -23.46 24.83 -2.79
CA PRO A 717 -24.11 25.73 -3.76
C PRO A 717 -24.83 25.04 -4.94
N THR A 718 -24.91 23.71 -4.98
CA THR A 718 -25.36 22.94 -6.15
C THR A 718 -26.89 22.70 -6.20
N GLY A 719 -27.62 22.99 -5.13
CA GLY A 719 -28.99 22.54 -4.90
C GLY A 719 -30.13 23.52 -5.22
N ASN A 720 -30.94 23.22 -6.24
CA ASN A 720 -32.26 23.84 -6.46
C ASN A 720 -33.26 22.91 -7.22
N LEU A 721 -34.43 22.64 -6.64
CA LEU A 721 -35.54 21.87 -7.25
C LEU A 721 -36.70 22.73 -7.76
N ASP A 722 -36.76 24.03 -7.46
CA ASP A 722 -37.90 24.94 -7.66
C ASP A 722 -38.62 24.76 -9.00
N ASN A 723 -39.93 24.58 -8.95
CA ASN A 723 -40.82 24.35 -10.10
C ASN A 723 -40.54 23.07 -10.91
N LEU A 724 -39.94 22.02 -10.29
CA LEU A 724 -39.91 20.68 -10.87
C LEU A 724 -41.31 20.05 -10.78
N THR A 725 -41.87 19.60 -11.90
CA THR A 725 -43.27 19.16 -11.96
C THR A 725 -43.37 17.68 -12.29
N LEU A 726 -44.06 16.91 -11.47
CA LEU A 726 -44.41 15.52 -11.76
C LEU A 726 -45.48 15.46 -12.85
N LYS A 727 -45.28 14.67 -13.90
CA LYS A 727 -46.22 14.57 -15.02
C LYS A 727 -47.60 14.09 -14.56
N ASN A 728 -48.63 14.54 -15.27
CA ASN A 728 -50.03 14.36 -14.86
C ASN A 728 -50.48 12.90 -14.70
N ASN A 729 -49.80 11.94 -15.34
CA ASN A 729 -50.08 10.50 -15.27
C ASN A 729 -49.44 9.79 -14.05
N TYR A 730 -48.66 10.50 -13.23
CA TYR A 730 -48.08 9.99 -11.99
C TYR A 730 -48.62 10.73 -10.75
N GLN A 731 -48.53 10.08 -9.60
CA GLN A 731 -48.90 10.62 -8.29
C GLN A 731 -47.94 10.15 -7.20
N ILE A 732 -47.77 10.96 -6.15
CA ILE A 732 -47.04 10.58 -4.95
C ILE A 732 -47.92 9.60 -4.15
N GLN A 733 -47.46 8.37 -4.00
CA GLN A 733 -48.14 7.32 -3.24
C GLN A 733 -47.71 7.34 -1.76
N LYS A 734 -46.42 7.59 -1.49
CA LYS A 734 -45.87 7.57 -0.13
C LYS A 734 -44.66 8.49 -0.01
N GLU A 735 -44.56 9.19 1.11
CA GLU A 735 -43.35 9.88 1.55
C GLU A 735 -42.59 8.96 2.52
N LEU A 736 -41.29 8.72 2.27
CA LEU A 736 -40.42 7.89 3.12
C LEU A 736 -39.42 8.75 3.89
N ILE A 737 -38.89 9.79 3.25
CA ILE A 737 -38.04 10.82 3.85
C ILE A 737 -38.43 12.17 3.22
N ASN A 738 -38.55 13.22 4.03
CA ASN A 738 -38.68 14.60 3.54
C ASN A 738 -38.01 15.57 4.53
N LYS A 739 -36.84 16.07 4.14
CA LYS A 739 -36.11 17.17 4.76
C LYS A 739 -36.08 18.31 3.74
N ASN A 740 -36.70 19.44 4.09
CA ASN A 740 -36.69 20.68 3.32
C ASN A 740 -37.30 20.62 1.90
N ILE A 741 -38.25 19.71 1.61
CA ILE A 741 -39.01 19.70 0.35
C ILE A 741 -40.49 20.08 0.61
N VAL A 742 -41.10 20.80 -0.34
CA VAL A 742 -42.53 21.10 -0.38
C VAL A 742 -43.13 20.52 -1.66
N THR A 743 -44.19 19.75 -1.50
CA THR A 743 -45.01 19.21 -2.59
C THR A 743 -46.35 19.94 -2.64
N ASN A 744 -46.53 20.78 -3.66
CA ASN A 744 -47.78 21.50 -3.93
C ASN A 744 -48.45 20.85 -5.14
N SER A 745 -49.46 20.00 -4.90
CA SER A 745 -50.04 19.11 -5.91
C SER A 745 -48.94 18.25 -6.57
N ASN A 746 -48.66 18.46 -7.87
CA ASN A 746 -47.61 17.75 -8.59
C ASN A 746 -46.25 18.50 -8.61
N VAL A 747 -46.12 19.67 -7.96
CA VAL A 747 -44.90 20.49 -8.04
C VAL A 747 -44.03 20.34 -6.79
N PHE A 748 -42.74 20.05 -7.00
CA PHE A 748 -41.70 19.96 -5.99
C PHE A 748 -40.89 21.27 -5.94
N ASN A 749 -40.60 21.74 -4.73
CA ASN A 749 -39.72 22.89 -4.47
C ASN A 749 -38.91 22.62 -3.19
N ASN A 750 -37.71 23.16 -3.06
CA ASN A 750 -36.94 23.07 -1.81
C ASN A 750 -37.15 24.33 -0.94
N LYS A 751 -37.30 24.15 0.38
CA LYS A 751 -37.48 25.28 1.33
C LYS A 751 -36.21 26.09 1.53
N THR A 752 -35.08 25.40 1.49
CA THR A 752 -33.73 25.88 1.81
C THR A 752 -32.72 25.09 0.98
N SER A 753 -31.43 25.44 1.08
CA SER A 753 -30.36 24.48 0.81
C SER A 753 -30.45 23.28 1.76
N GLY A 754 -29.81 22.16 1.40
CA GLY A 754 -29.77 20.96 2.25
C GLY A 754 -31.10 20.23 2.28
N PHE A 755 -31.60 19.84 1.11
CA PHE A 755 -32.83 19.08 0.97
C PHE A 755 -32.54 17.60 0.69
N ILE A 756 -33.36 16.72 1.28
CA ILE A 756 -33.34 15.29 1.06
C ILE A 756 -34.78 14.79 1.00
N GLY A 757 -35.12 14.03 -0.02
CA GLY A 757 -36.43 13.41 -0.16
C GLY A 757 -36.32 11.99 -0.67
N VAL A 758 -37.17 11.09 -0.18
CA VAL A 758 -37.40 9.80 -0.81
C VAL A 758 -38.90 9.55 -0.86
N PHE A 759 -39.42 9.40 -2.08
CA PHE A 759 -40.85 9.26 -2.36
C PHE A 759 -41.12 8.00 -3.18
N VAL A 760 -42.24 7.34 -2.91
CA VAL A 760 -42.82 6.33 -3.80
C VAL A 760 -43.83 7.05 -4.69
N ILE A 761 -43.66 6.92 -6.00
CA ILE A 761 -44.49 7.51 -7.04
C ILE A 761 -45.12 6.38 -7.86
N SER A 762 -46.44 6.37 -8.03
CA SER A 762 -47.10 5.37 -8.89
C SER A 762 -47.66 6.02 -10.16
N THR A 763 -47.94 5.20 -11.17
CA THR A 763 -48.93 5.58 -12.19
C THR A 763 -50.30 5.81 -11.53
N LYS A 764 -51.12 6.69 -12.12
CA LYS A 764 -52.51 6.96 -11.71
C LYS A 764 -53.49 5.91 -12.22
#